data_AF-A0A7C5P9N0-F1
#
_entry.id   AF-A0A7C5P9N0-F1
#
_cell.length_a   1.000
_cell.length_b   1.000
_cell.length_c   1.000
_cell.angle_alpha   90.00
_cell.angle_beta   90.00
_cell.angle_gamma   90.00
#
_symmetry.space_group_name_H-M   'P 1'
#
loop_
_entity.id
_entity.type
_entity.pdbx_description
1 polymer ?
#
loop_
_entity_poly.entity_id
_entity_poly.type
_entity_poly.pdbx_seq_one_letter_code
_entity_poly.pdbx_strand_id
1 'polypeptide(L)'
;MMRRIFSLALILLMIIPYASAVPILDASSRFLIESKDYLETTQEISLSLMALISSYSTAENLTKEDIEPFVEELLERQNSDGGWGYYEGSISNVVDTSYAVIALKFALTIYQAGEKEYKETSSALKKGVRFIVDSYSINGWGYVPNTLSEFYPTLMAIWALGENGYSVEDEKIRSAIEYLEGVKKTGLREGEEVALKIIAYTSVGYKVEKQLIERAWELANSEDTTTKEKALLTYAILNYEGMTFETAKLVSNIEKLSKRNGTRFVYWSNEPKPLVEDDAVITSAWATLDIAYAELDLPLVLARFSRDFCSIIKSSQNSEGGWGYLPGQDSNEMVTYYALKNTDLCLLKKEEIDKALNWAKNRLSTNQENVLRERTISKKYVYNLLILARFNMLSEEEKEENIQLIKSLKLKDGLWGNVLGPQPKDTALAIKALLALGVPKDDPDIQKAKQWLLSISHGGWGTYVSSRYGAYMLTPEVETTIEVLEALMPISTRDELKPHVEWLLEQKADGGWPNIKKLYFYGVLIYTGEPRIDLTARAIALLKELGYNYHKDFTGWILDQGAELEDKKNLLEIVLVLHAIHPKPHEIDIRWVNKIFENEGYQVVYTPGKYYTARFVQSALEVHLNSTAPLSEFKTFENSNYVVVGSLNDFNLSRYNPYLSIEVSGNVLVVNGVIYPLQDETTIIAAGKHENGYLLFVLYNKSSKAVRDIFSSGMFKYFRAPAVVVWYEPSNFPWSMPKLRGDFVR
;
A
#
# COMPACT_ATOMS: atom_id res chain seq x y z
N MET A 1 40.28 -8.93 -21.82
CA MET A 1 40.65 -7.57 -22.29
C MET A 1 39.46 -6.84 -22.93
N MET A 2 38.59 -7.53 -23.70
CA MET A 2 37.30 -6.98 -24.18
C MET A 2 36.34 -6.57 -23.03
N ARG A 3 36.29 -7.33 -21.93
CA ARG A 3 35.46 -7.05 -20.73
C ARG A 3 35.61 -5.68 -20.04
N ARG A 4 36.74 -4.96 -20.22
CA ARG A 4 36.99 -3.66 -19.55
C ARG A 4 36.73 -2.42 -20.41
N ILE A 5 36.67 -2.58 -21.73
CA ILE A 5 36.61 -1.46 -22.67
C ILE A 5 35.16 -1.20 -23.09
N PHE A 6 34.29 -2.22 -23.08
CA PHE A 6 32.94 -2.11 -23.63
C PHE A 6 31.92 -1.47 -22.69
N SER A 7 31.92 -1.78 -21.38
CA SER A 7 31.05 -1.14 -20.39
C SER A 7 31.33 0.36 -20.23
N LEU A 8 32.61 0.77 -20.29
CA LEU A 8 33.01 2.19 -20.33
C LEU A 8 32.67 2.89 -21.66
N ALA A 9 32.76 2.19 -22.80
CA ALA A 9 32.39 2.74 -24.10
C ALA A 9 30.87 2.95 -24.24
N LEU A 10 30.05 2.08 -23.64
CA LEU A 10 28.58 2.22 -23.62
C LEU A 10 28.13 3.46 -22.86
N ILE A 11 28.75 3.72 -21.71
CA ILE A 11 28.51 4.93 -20.89
C ILE A 11 28.92 6.20 -21.65
N LEU A 12 29.93 6.14 -22.52
CA LEU A 12 30.41 7.31 -23.28
C LEU A 12 29.64 7.59 -24.58
N LEU A 13 28.94 6.61 -25.18
CA LEU A 13 28.34 6.73 -26.52
C LEU A 13 26.86 7.16 -26.55
N MET A 14 26.18 7.24 -25.40
CA MET A 14 24.73 7.49 -25.33
C MET A 14 24.37 8.90 -24.83
N ILE A 15 24.93 9.93 -25.46
CA ILE A 15 24.67 11.34 -25.12
C ILE A 15 23.58 11.90 -26.04
N ILE A 16 22.32 11.86 -25.60
CA ILE A 16 21.28 12.79 -26.08
C ILE A 16 20.72 13.50 -24.84
N PRO A 17 20.85 14.84 -24.72
CA PRO A 17 20.29 15.56 -23.59
C PRO A 17 18.76 15.55 -23.65
N TYR A 18 18.12 14.96 -22.64
CA TYR A 18 16.68 15.14 -22.38
C TYR A 18 16.47 16.38 -21.50
N ALA A 19 15.43 17.16 -21.82
CA ALA A 19 15.15 18.47 -21.22
C ALA A 19 14.47 18.43 -19.84
N SER A 20 14.10 17.25 -19.33
CA SER A 20 13.47 17.06 -18.01
C SER A 20 14.20 16.02 -17.16
N ALA A 21 14.17 16.18 -15.83
CA ALA A 21 14.64 15.16 -14.92
C ALA A 21 13.67 13.96 -14.94
N VAL A 22 14.18 12.77 -15.28
CA VAL A 22 13.42 11.52 -15.28
C VAL A 22 13.39 10.96 -13.84
N PRO A 23 12.24 10.44 -13.35
CA PRO A 23 12.17 9.75 -12.06
C PRO A 23 13.23 8.65 -11.95
N ILE A 24 13.72 8.42 -10.73
CA ILE A 24 14.85 7.52 -10.53
C ILE A 24 14.56 6.09 -10.99
N LEU A 25 13.36 5.57 -10.71
CA LEU A 25 12.94 4.23 -11.13
C LEU A 25 12.83 4.09 -12.64
N ASP A 26 12.29 5.09 -13.34
CA ASP A 26 12.26 5.11 -14.80
C ASP A 26 13.67 5.12 -15.40
N ALA A 27 14.56 5.95 -14.86
CA ALA A 27 15.93 6.07 -15.34
C ALA A 27 16.79 4.83 -15.05
N SER A 28 16.57 4.16 -13.91
CA SER A 28 17.27 2.93 -13.56
C SER A 28 16.70 1.69 -14.26
N SER A 29 15.37 1.62 -14.42
CA SER A 29 14.74 0.53 -15.20
C SER A 29 15.22 0.59 -16.65
N ARG A 30 15.30 1.79 -17.23
CA ARG A 30 15.87 1.97 -18.57
C ARG A 30 17.32 1.50 -18.68
N PHE A 31 18.15 1.77 -17.67
CA PHE A 31 19.52 1.26 -17.65
C PHE A 31 19.56 -0.27 -17.71
N LEU A 32 18.70 -0.96 -16.97
CA LEU A 32 18.62 -2.42 -16.99
C LEU A 32 18.11 -2.95 -18.35
N ILE A 33 17.06 -2.33 -18.92
CA ILE A 33 16.51 -2.71 -20.24
C ILE A 33 17.57 -2.55 -21.33
N GLU A 34 18.23 -1.39 -21.40
CA GLU A 34 19.26 -1.13 -22.42
C GLU A 34 20.54 -1.96 -22.20
N SER A 35 20.73 -2.52 -20.99
CA SER A 35 21.83 -3.44 -20.70
C SER A 35 21.54 -4.90 -21.09
N LYS A 36 20.29 -5.23 -21.50
CA LYS A 36 19.84 -6.62 -21.75
C LYS A 36 20.79 -7.39 -22.66
N ASP A 37 21.19 -6.81 -23.79
CA ASP A 37 22.01 -7.46 -24.81
C ASP A 37 23.45 -7.77 -24.35
N TYR A 38 23.83 -7.26 -23.16
CA TYR A 38 25.16 -7.45 -22.57
C TYR A 38 25.14 -8.37 -21.35
N LEU A 39 23.97 -8.90 -20.96
CA LEU A 39 23.86 -9.78 -19.81
C LEU A 39 24.37 -11.18 -20.17
N GLU A 40 25.50 -11.57 -19.57
CA GLU A 40 26.09 -12.87 -19.83
C GLU A 40 25.49 -13.92 -18.88
N THR A 41 25.32 -13.59 -17.60
CA THR A 41 25.05 -14.56 -16.54
C THR A 41 23.56 -14.72 -16.21
N THR A 42 23.17 -15.91 -15.76
CA THR A 42 21.81 -16.18 -15.26
C THR A 42 21.46 -15.28 -14.07
N GLN A 43 22.44 -15.00 -13.19
CA GLN A 43 22.27 -14.08 -12.07
C GLN A 43 21.91 -12.65 -12.51
N GLU A 44 22.63 -12.08 -13.49
CA GLU A 44 22.37 -10.72 -13.98
C GLU A 44 20.98 -10.59 -14.59
N ILE A 45 20.56 -11.56 -15.41
CA ILE A 45 19.23 -11.59 -16.03
C ILE A 45 18.16 -11.69 -14.96
N SER A 46 18.33 -12.60 -13.99
CA SER A 46 17.37 -12.85 -12.92
C SER A 46 17.18 -11.62 -12.02
N LEU A 47 18.27 -10.99 -11.57
CA LEU A 47 18.20 -9.80 -10.73
C LEU A 47 17.61 -8.60 -11.49
N SER A 48 17.99 -8.41 -12.76
CA SER A 48 17.41 -7.36 -13.60
C SER A 48 15.90 -7.58 -13.77
N LEU A 49 15.48 -8.81 -14.02
CA LEU A 49 14.08 -9.19 -14.12
C LEU A 49 13.32 -8.89 -12.82
N MET A 50 13.86 -9.27 -11.66
CA MET A 50 13.26 -8.98 -10.35
C MET A 50 13.11 -7.48 -10.10
N ALA A 51 14.13 -6.69 -10.44
CA ALA A 51 14.14 -5.24 -10.26
C ALA A 51 13.13 -4.53 -11.19
N LEU A 52 13.07 -4.93 -12.46
CA LEU A 52 12.10 -4.42 -13.44
C LEU A 52 10.67 -4.77 -13.01
N ILE A 53 10.42 -6.03 -12.67
CA ILE A 53 9.10 -6.48 -12.22
C ILE A 53 8.66 -5.70 -10.97
N SER A 54 9.54 -5.50 -10.00
CA SER A 54 9.21 -4.71 -8.80
C SER A 54 8.96 -3.24 -9.10
N SER A 55 9.58 -2.69 -10.14
CA SER A 55 9.38 -1.33 -10.60
C SER A 55 8.11 -1.16 -11.45
N TYR A 56 7.54 -2.26 -11.98
CA TYR A 56 6.48 -2.26 -12.98
C TYR A 56 5.19 -1.53 -12.55
N SER A 57 4.86 -1.53 -11.26
CA SER A 57 3.68 -0.82 -10.77
C SER A 57 3.89 0.68 -10.53
N THR A 58 5.14 1.14 -10.52
CA THR A 58 5.50 2.47 -10.00
C THR A 58 6.27 3.32 -11.01
N ALA A 59 7.11 2.72 -11.85
CA ALA A 59 7.75 3.40 -12.97
C ALA A 59 6.72 3.70 -14.06
N GLU A 60 6.62 4.96 -14.48
CA GLU A 60 5.57 5.41 -15.40
C GLU A 60 5.73 4.85 -16.81
N ASN A 61 6.97 4.67 -17.26
CA ASN A 61 7.28 4.29 -18.64
C ASN A 61 7.63 2.81 -18.83
N LEU A 62 7.55 2.00 -17.77
CA LEU A 62 7.91 0.58 -17.83
C LEU A 62 6.71 -0.26 -18.28
N THR A 63 6.82 -0.92 -19.44
CA THR A 63 5.72 -1.74 -19.98
C THR A 63 5.97 -3.24 -19.80
N LYS A 64 4.95 -4.06 -20.11
CA LYS A 64 5.08 -5.53 -20.04
C LYS A 64 6.07 -6.02 -21.10
N GLU A 65 6.04 -5.40 -22.27
CA GLU A 65 6.87 -5.69 -23.44
C GLU A 65 8.36 -5.40 -23.19
N ASP A 66 8.70 -4.50 -22.25
CA ASP A 66 10.07 -4.28 -21.81
C ASP A 66 10.61 -5.42 -20.91
N ILE A 67 9.71 -6.13 -20.21
CA ILE A 67 10.03 -7.16 -19.21
C ILE A 67 10.02 -8.56 -19.82
N GLU A 68 9.04 -8.86 -20.67
CA GLU A 68 8.88 -10.16 -21.34
C GLU A 68 10.18 -10.71 -21.95
N PRO A 69 11.03 -9.91 -22.62
CA PRO A 69 12.25 -10.43 -23.22
C PRO A 69 13.26 -11.00 -22.20
N PHE A 70 13.21 -10.61 -20.93
CA PHE A 70 14.03 -11.19 -19.86
C PHE A 70 13.45 -12.51 -19.34
N VAL A 71 12.11 -12.64 -19.34
CA VAL A 71 11.43 -13.89 -19.01
C VAL A 71 11.74 -14.93 -20.08
N GLU A 72 11.58 -14.57 -21.36
CA GLU A 72 11.90 -15.42 -22.50
C GLU A 72 13.34 -15.92 -22.46
N GLU A 73 14.30 -15.04 -22.19
CA GLU A 73 15.72 -15.40 -22.05
C GLU A 73 15.94 -16.49 -20.98
N LEU A 74 15.28 -16.37 -19.81
CA LEU A 74 15.36 -17.41 -18.78
C LEU A 74 14.69 -18.71 -19.22
N LEU A 75 13.55 -18.64 -19.93
CA LEU A 75 12.86 -19.85 -20.42
C LEU A 75 13.70 -20.60 -21.46
N GLU A 76 14.37 -19.88 -22.37
CA GLU A 76 15.22 -20.45 -23.41
C GLU A 76 16.49 -21.09 -22.83
N ARG A 77 17.07 -20.50 -21.78
CA ARG A 77 18.28 -21.01 -21.12
C ARG A 77 18.05 -22.21 -20.21
N GLN A 78 16.80 -22.59 -19.93
CA GLN A 78 16.51 -23.71 -19.03
C GLN A 78 17.01 -25.03 -19.63
N ASN A 79 17.85 -25.75 -18.90
CA ASN A 79 18.35 -27.06 -19.33
C ASN A 79 17.25 -28.13 -19.25
N SER A 80 17.48 -29.24 -19.95
CA SER A 80 16.52 -30.37 -19.99
C SER A 80 16.24 -31.02 -18.62
N ASP A 81 17.15 -30.86 -17.65
CA ASP A 81 16.99 -31.31 -16.26
C ASP A 81 16.15 -30.35 -15.41
N GLY A 82 15.73 -29.22 -15.98
CA GLY A 82 14.93 -28.19 -15.32
C GLY A 82 15.74 -27.12 -14.59
N GLY A 83 17.06 -27.26 -14.48
CA GLY A 83 17.93 -26.29 -13.85
C GLY A 83 18.50 -25.25 -14.81
N TRP A 84 19.25 -24.30 -14.26
CA TRP A 84 20.03 -23.29 -14.97
C TRP A 84 21.49 -23.35 -14.56
N GLY A 85 22.38 -23.12 -15.51
CA GLY A 85 23.81 -22.94 -15.27
C GLY A 85 24.20 -21.45 -15.24
N TYR A 86 25.49 -21.18 -15.07
CA TYR A 86 26.04 -19.82 -15.00
C TYR A 86 25.86 -19.03 -16.30
N TYR A 87 26.05 -19.69 -17.44
CA TYR A 87 25.79 -19.18 -18.80
C TYR A 87 24.82 -20.11 -19.54
N GLU A 88 24.29 -19.64 -20.68
CA GLU A 88 23.51 -20.49 -21.59
C GLU A 88 24.26 -21.80 -21.94
N GLY A 89 23.54 -22.92 -21.84
CA GLY A 89 24.07 -24.26 -22.15
C GLY A 89 25.10 -24.82 -21.16
N SER A 90 25.45 -24.08 -20.10
CA SER A 90 26.32 -24.58 -19.04
C SER A 90 25.58 -25.51 -18.07
N ILE A 91 26.32 -26.33 -17.33
CA ILE A 91 25.76 -27.34 -16.41
C ILE A 91 24.89 -26.66 -15.34
N SER A 92 23.69 -27.20 -15.13
CA SER A 92 22.76 -26.74 -14.10
C SER A 92 23.39 -26.78 -12.70
N ASN A 93 23.24 -25.70 -11.96
CA ASN A 93 23.75 -25.57 -10.60
C ASN A 93 22.72 -24.89 -9.69
N VAL A 94 22.85 -25.10 -8.37
CA VAL A 94 21.84 -24.68 -7.38
C VAL A 94 21.73 -23.16 -7.29
N VAL A 95 22.83 -22.42 -7.39
CA VAL A 95 22.84 -20.96 -7.23
C VAL A 95 22.10 -20.28 -8.38
N ASP A 96 22.48 -20.57 -9.62
CA ASP A 96 21.86 -19.97 -10.80
C ASP A 96 20.40 -20.43 -10.98
N THR A 97 20.11 -21.70 -10.67
CA THR A 97 18.72 -22.19 -10.64
C THR A 97 17.89 -21.46 -9.59
N SER A 98 18.46 -21.15 -8.42
CA SER A 98 17.76 -20.40 -7.37
C SER A 98 17.41 -18.98 -7.84
N TYR A 99 18.35 -18.26 -8.45
CA TYR A 99 18.09 -16.95 -9.02
C TYR A 99 16.99 -16.99 -10.10
N ALA A 100 17.08 -17.93 -11.04
CA ALA A 100 16.09 -18.07 -12.11
C ALA A 100 14.69 -18.39 -11.55
N VAL A 101 14.59 -19.30 -10.57
CA VAL A 101 13.34 -19.67 -9.92
C VAL A 101 12.71 -18.49 -9.16
N ILE A 102 13.50 -17.70 -8.44
CA ILE A 102 12.99 -16.49 -7.77
C ILE A 102 12.50 -15.47 -8.80
N ALA A 103 13.28 -15.23 -9.86
CA ALA A 103 12.89 -14.28 -10.90
C ALA A 103 11.64 -14.71 -11.68
N LEU A 104 11.50 -16.00 -12.02
CA LEU A 104 10.29 -16.53 -12.65
C LEU A 104 9.08 -16.49 -11.70
N LYS A 105 9.29 -16.65 -10.39
CA LYS A 105 8.24 -16.47 -9.40
C LYS A 105 7.73 -15.03 -9.38
N PHE A 106 8.63 -14.06 -9.48
CA PHE A 106 8.29 -12.65 -9.68
C PHE A 106 7.56 -12.45 -11.02
N ALA A 107 7.99 -13.11 -12.11
CA ALA A 107 7.37 -12.97 -13.43
C ALA A 107 5.91 -13.44 -13.48
N LEU A 108 5.56 -14.47 -12.70
CA LEU A 108 4.15 -14.92 -12.63
C LEU A 108 3.18 -13.83 -12.14
N THR A 109 3.67 -12.77 -11.48
CA THR A 109 2.82 -11.65 -11.02
C THR A 109 2.33 -10.75 -12.15
N ILE A 110 3.00 -10.77 -13.32
CA ILE A 110 2.67 -9.95 -14.49
C ILE A 110 1.89 -10.70 -15.58
N TYR A 111 1.53 -11.97 -15.34
CA TYR A 111 0.68 -12.77 -16.24
C TYR A 111 -0.61 -13.23 -15.54
N GLN A 112 -1.71 -13.40 -16.28
CA GLN A 112 -2.93 -14.03 -15.78
C GLN A 112 -2.85 -15.55 -15.87
N ALA A 113 -3.49 -16.29 -14.95
CA ALA A 113 -3.41 -17.76 -14.87
C ALA A 113 -3.82 -18.50 -16.17
N GLY A 114 -4.66 -17.89 -17.01
CA GLY A 114 -5.10 -18.45 -18.29
C GLY A 114 -4.11 -18.28 -19.45
N GLU A 115 -3.22 -17.29 -19.37
CA GLU A 115 -2.26 -16.91 -20.41
C GLU A 115 -1.29 -18.06 -20.75
N LYS A 116 -0.81 -18.08 -21.99
CA LYS A 116 0.16 -19.08 -22.44
C LYS A 116 1.48 -18.88 -21.69
N GLU A 117 1.89 -17.62 -21.58
CA GLU A 117 3.07 -17.12 -20.90
C GLU A 117 3.06 -17.57 -19.44
N TYR A 118 1.94 -17.37 -18.72
CA TYR A 118 1.80 -17.88 -17.34
C TYR A 118 2.03 -19.38 -17.25
N LYS A 119 1.45 -20.18 -18.16
CA LYS A 119 1.60 -21.65 -18.14
C LYS A 119 3.03 -22.07 -18.42
N GLU A 120 3.71 -21.43 -19.36
CA GLU A 120 5.10 -21.69 -19.72
C GLU A 120 6.04 -21.32 -18.57
N THR A 121 5.93 -20.08 -18.04
CA THR A 121 6.68 -19.61 -16.87
C THR A 121 6.43 -20.49 -15.64
N SER A 122 5.18 -20.86 -15.36
CA SER A 122 4.82 -21.71 -14.22
C SER A 122 5.39 -23.12 -14.37
N SER A 123 5.39 -23.66 -15.58
CA SER A 123 5.98 -24.98 -15.88
C SER A 123 7.50 -24.96 -15.68
N ALA A 124 8.19 -23.96 -16.22
CA ALA A 124 9.63 -23.79 -16.05
C ALA A 124 10.01 -23.61 -14.57
N LEU A 125 9.28 -22.74 -13.85
CA LEU A 125 9.44 -22.54 -12.41
C LEU A 125 9.34 -23.86 -11.63
N LYS A 126 8.29 -24.66 -11.89
CA LYS A 126 8.09 -25.95 -11.20
C LYS A 126 9.22 -26.94 -11.45
N LYS A 127 9.76 -26.98 -12.67
CA LYS A 127 10.93 -27.81 -13.01
C LYS A 127 12.19 -27.34 -12.26
N GLY A 128 12.42 -26.03 -12.19
CA GLY A 128 13.51 -25.44 -11.42
C GLY A 128 13.44 -25.72 -9.93
N VAL A 129 12.27 -25.53 -9.33
CA VAL A 129 12.04 -25.87 -7.92
C VAL A 129 12.32 -27.35 -7.66
N ARG A 130 11.86 -28.24 -8.56
CA ARG A 130 12.15 -29.68 -8.46
C ARG A 130 13.65 -29.95 -8.54
N PHE A 131 14.36 -29.33 -9.47
CA PHE A 131 15.83 -29.45 -9.56
C PHE A 131 16.50 -29.08 -8.24
N ILE A 132 16.11 -27.97 -7.60
CA ILE A 132 16.67 -27.56 -6.29
C ILE A 132 16.35 -28.63 -5.23
N VAL A 133 15.11 -29.08 -5.12
CA VAL A 133 14.70 -30.09 -4.12
C VAL A 133 15.45 -31.42 -4.29
N ASP A 134 15.66 -31.85 -5.53
CA ASP A 134 16.35 -33.10 -5.89
C ASP A 134 17.87 -32.96 -5.75
N SER A 135 18.40 -31.74 -5.76
CA SER A 135 19.82 -31.43 -5.51
C SER A 135 20.19 -31.40 -4.03
N TYR A 136 19.22 -31.59 -3.12
CA TYR A 136 19.49 -31.67 -1.69
C TYR A 136 20.43 -32.84 -1.37
N SER A 137 21.48 -32.57 -0.61
CA SER A 137 22.53 -33.53 -0.26
C SER A 137 22.37 -33.99 1.20
N ILE A 138 23.45 -34.00 1.97
CA ILE A 138 23.48 -34.52 3.35
C ILE A 138 22.64 -33.65 4.30
N ASN A 139 22.98 -32.36 4.38
CA ASN A 139 22.41 -31.41 5.33
C ASN A 139 22.26 -30.01 4.71
N GLY A 140 22.10 -29.93 3.39
CA GLY A 140 22.08 -28.69 2.62
C GLY A 140 22.40 -28.92 1.15
N TRP A 141 22.81 -27.86 0.45
CA TRP A 141 23.07 -27.90 -0.99
C TRP A 141 24.51 -27.52 -1.32
N GLY A 142 25.10 -28.21 -2.28
CA GLY A 142 26.34 -27.79 -2.94
C GLY A 142 26.05 -27.08 -4.26
N TYR A 143 27.08 -26.67 -4.99
CA TYR A 143 26.88 -26.01 -6.29
C TYR A 143 26.20 -26.94 -7.32
N VAL A 144 26.62 -28.19 -7.41
CA VAL A 144 26.13 -29.16 -8.41
C VAL A 144 25.43 -30.33 -7.68
N PRO A 145 24.43 -30.99 -8.28
CA PRO A 145 23.80 -32.15 -7.64
C PRO A 145 24.81 -33.21 -7.18
N ASN A 146 24.52 -33.85 -6.04
CA ASN A 146 25.35 -34.89 -5.41
C ASN A 146 26.74 -34.44 -4.91
N THR A 147 26.97 -33.14 -4.70
CA THR A 147 28.18 -32.65 -4.01
C THR A 147 27.92 -32.38 -2.53
N LEU A 148 28.99 -32.12 -1.77
CA LEU A 148 28.88 -31.73 -0.36
C LEU A 148 28.17 -30.38 -0.23
N SER A 149 27.47 -30.20 0.90
CA SER A 149 26.77 -28.95 1.20
C SER A 149 27.76 -27.81 1.40
N GLU A 150 27.48 -26.67 0.78
CA GLU A 150 28.28 -25.44 0.85
C GLU A 150 27.41 -24.27 1.29
N PHE A 151 28.04 -23.27 1.90
CA PHE A 151 27.33 -22.17 2.55
C PHE A 151 26.44 -21.37 1.58
N TYR A 152 27.02 -20.87 0.49
CA TYR A 152 26.30 -20.00 -0.46
C TYR A 152 25.18 -20.73 -1.23
N PRO A 153 25.39 -21.92 -1.83
CA PRO A 153 24.30 -22.66 -2.48
C PRO A 153 23.17 -23.04 -1.52
N THR A 154 23.50 -23.36 -0.26
CA THR A 154 22.49 -23.65 0.76
C THR A 154 21.62 -22.44 1.07
N LEU A 155 22.21 -21.24 1.23
CA LEU A 155 21.44 -20.01 1.43
C LEU A 155 20.51 -19.71 0.25
N MET A 156 21.04 -19.80 -0.97
CA MET A 156 20.26 -19.53 -2.18
C MET A 156 19.11 -20.53 -2.36
N ALA A 157 19.35 -21.82 -2.07
CA ALA A 157 18.30 -22.84 -2.12
C ALA A 157 17.20 -22.58 -1.09
N ILE A 158 17.56 -22.24 0.17
CA ILE A 158 16.57 -21.90 1.20
C ILE A 158 15.74 -20.69 0.76
N TRP A 159 16.37 -19.64 0.24
CA TRP A 159 15.66 -18.47 -0.25
C TRP A 159 14.69 -18.84 -1.38
N ALA A 160 15.17 -19.52 -2.44
CA ALA A 160 14.32 -19.91 -3.57
C ALA A 160 13.17 -20.82 -3.16
N LEU A 161 13.38 -21.75 -2.23
CA LEU A 161 12.34 -22.64 -1.71
C LEU A 161 11.34 -21.87 -0.84
N GLY A 162 11.80 -20.94 0.00
CA GLY A 162 10.93 -20.06 0.81
C GLY A 162 9.98 -19.24 -0.06
N GLU A 163 10.49 -18.61 -1.11
CA GLU A 163 9.66 -17.88 -2.11
C GLU A 163 8.65 -18.78 -2.84
N ASN A 164 8.87 -20.10 -2.81
CA ASN A 164 8.02 -21.10 -3.44
C ASN A 164 7.20 -21.94 -2.45
N GLY A 165 7.06 -21.46 -1.21
CA GLY A 165 6.10 -21.98 -0.23
C GLY A 165 6.64 -23.07 0.70
N TYR A 166 7.94 -23.33 0.68
CA TYR A 166 8.60 -24.16 1.71
C TYR A 166 8.80 -23.33 2.98
N SER A 167 8.92 -23.99 4.12
CA SER A 167 9.02 -23.33 5.42
C SER A 167 10.00 -24.03 6.36
N VAL A 168 10.25 -23.44 7.53
CA VAL A 168 11.03 -24.05 8.61
C VAL A 168 10.48 -25.40 9.10
N GLU A 169 9.21 -25.71 8.82
CA GLU A 169 8.61 -27.00 9.15
C GLU A 169 9.13 -28.14 8.25
N ASP A 170 9.66 -27.83 7.07
CA ASP A 170 10.30 -28.82 6.19
C ASP A 170 11.62 -29.32 6.79
N GLU A 171 11.74 -30.64 6.97
CA GLU A 171 12.91 -31.27 7.60
C GLU A 171 14.23 -30.91 6.90
N LYS A 172 14.22 -30.87 5.56
CA LYS A 172 15.39 -30.48 4.75
C LYS A 172 15.83 -29.03 5.03
N ILE A 173 14.87 -28.10 5.17
CA ILE A 173 15.14 -26.69 5.46
C ILE A 173 15.70 -26.54 6.87
N ARG A 174 15.10 -27.22 7.84
CA ARG A 174 15.58 -27.19 9.23
C ARG A 174 17.01 -27.71 9.35
N SER A 175 17.31 -28.85 8.75
CA SER A 175 18.68 -29.41 8.73
C SER A 175 19.67 -28.49 8.01
N ALA A 176 19.25 -27.81 6.95
CA ALA A 176 20.07 -26.85 6.24
C ALA A 176 20.38 -25.58 7.06
N ILE A 177 19.41 -25.08 7.83
CA ILE A 177 19.65 -23.97 8.76
C ILE A 177 20.63 -24.38 9.86
N GLU A 178 20.46 -25.58 10.44
CA GLU A 178 21.41 -26.12 11.44
C GLU A 178 22.83 -26.23 10.88
N TYR A 179 22.97 -26.65 9.61
CA TYR A 179 24.26 -26.63 8.92
C TYR A 179 24.85 -25.22 8.82
N LEU A 180 24.07 -24.25 8.32
CA LEU A 180 24.51 -22.86 8.14
C LEU A 180 24.97 -22.18 9.43
N GLU A 181 24.34 -22.49 10.56
CA GLU A 181 24.74 -21.98 11.88
C GLU A 181 26.06 -22.60 12.38
N GLY A 182 26.44 -23.78 11.85
CA GLY A 182 27.70 -24.44 12.16
C GLY A 182 28.91 -24.00 11.31
N VAL A 183 28.70 -23.28 10.20
CA VAL A 183 29.78 -22.91 9.27
C VAL A 183 30.59 -21.71 9.78
N LYS A 184 31.92 -21.84 9.82
CA LYS A 184 32.83 -20.76 10.28
C LYS A 184 33.52 -19.97 9.15
N LYS A 185 33.58 -20.52 7.94
CA LYS A 185 34.19 -19.88 6.77
C LYS A 185 33.23 -20.02 5.60
N THR A 186 32.68 -18.90 5.17
CA THR A 186 31.58 -18.84 4.21
C THR A 186 32.06 -18.58 2.78
N GLY A 187 33.25 -18.00 2.63
CA GLY A 187 33.79 -17.59 1.32
C GLY A 187 33.13 -16.33 0.75
N LEU A 188 32.12 -15.80 1.43
CA LEU A 188 31.44 -14.56 1.11
C LEU A 188 32.06 -13.40 1.88
N ARG A 189 31.80 -12.18 1.40
CA ARG A 189 32.05 -10.99 2.21
C ARG A 189 31.00 -10.92 3.31
N GLU A 190 31.37 -10.34 4.45
CA GLU A 190 30.51 -10.31 5.64
C GLU A 190 29.13 -9.68 5.36
N GLY A 191 29.08 -8.59 4.57
CA GLY A 191 27.82 -7.95 4.20
C GLY A 191 26.89 -8.86 3.39
N GLU A 192 27.46 -9.61 2.44
CA GLU A 192 26.70 -10.56 1.62
C GLU A 192 26.20 -11.75 2.46
N GLU A 193 27.05 -12.27 3.34
CA GLU A 193 26.69 -13.35 4.27
C GLU A 193 25.52 -12.96 5.16
N VAL A 194 25.62 -11.80 5.83
CA VAL A 194 24.60 -11.32 6.76
C VAL A 194 23.29 -11.08 6.04
N ALA A 195 23.32 -10.39 4.90
CA ALA A 195 22.11 -10.09 4.13
C ALA A 195 21.41 -11.36 3.61
N LEU A 196 22.16 -12.29 3.01
CA LEU A 196 21.59 -13.52 2.47
C LEU A 196 21.05 -14.44 3.56
N LYS A 197 21.68 -14.50 4.75
CA LYS A 197 21.12 -15.19 5.91
C LYS A 197 19.76 -14.61 6.28
N ILE A 198 19.65 -13.28 6.41
CA ILE A 198 18.39 -12.61 6.76
C ILE A 198 17.30 -12.92 5.73
N ILE A 199 17.61 -12.78 4.44
CA ILE A 199 16.65 -13.04 3.35
C ILE A 199 16.19 -14.49 3.37
N ALA A 200 17.13 -15.45 3.37
CA ALA A 200 16.83 -16.87 3.36
C ALA A 200 15.98 -17.27 4.58
N TYR A 201 16.37 -16.85 5.79
CA TYR A 201 15.66 -17.19 7.02
C TYR A 201 14.26 -16.57 7.05
N THR A 202 14.14 -15.31 6.64
CA THR A 202 12.85 -14.62 6.57
C THR A 202 11.91 -15.32 5.59
N SER A 203 12.42 -15.74 4.42
CA SER A 203 11.61 -16.38 3.36
C SER A 203 10.93 -17.68 3.80
N VAL A 204 11.53 -18.43 4.74
CA VAL A 204 10.98 -19.69 5.26
C VAL A 204 10.30 -19.55 6.63
N GLY A 205 10.17 -18.32 7.14
CA GLY A 205 9.58 -18.04 8.44
C GLY A 205 10.46 -18.42 9.64
N TYR A 206 11.76 -18.56 9.44
CA TYR A 206 12.71 -18.78 10.54
C TYR A 206 12.94 -17.47 11.30
N LYS A 207 13.01 -17.54 12.64
CA LYS A 207 13.22 -16.38 13.48
C LYS A 207 14.66 -15.89 13.35
N VAL A 208 14.84 -14.69 12.80
CA VAL A 208 16.15 -14.06 12.69
C VAL A 208 16.62 -13.54 14.06
N GLU A 209 17.86 -13.83 14.41
CA GLU A 209 18.45 -13.35 15.67
C GLU A 209 18.67 -11.84 15.64
N LYS A 210 18.39 -11.17 16.78
CA LYS A 210 18.54 -9.72 16.90
C LYS A 210 19.96 -9.24 16.58
N GLN A 211 20.98 -10.02 16.97
CA GLN A 211 22.38 -9.68 16.73
C GLN A 211 22.72 -9.65 15.23
N LEU A 212 22.10 -10.52 14.43
CA LEU A 212 22.30 -10.52 12.98
C LEU A 212 21.70 -9.27 12.33
N ILE A 213 20.52 -8.85 12.79
CA ILE A 213 19.88 -7.61 12.35
C ILE A 213 20.69 -6.38 12.77
N GLU A 214 21.15 -6.33 14.02
CA GLU A 214 22.03 -5.26 14.51
C GLU A 214 23.32 -5.18 13.66
N ARG A 215 23.91 -6.33 13.32
CA ARG A 215 25.09 -6.38 12.45
C ARG A 215 24.80 -5.94 11.02
N ALA A 216 23.63 -6.28 10.47
CA ALA A 216 23.22 -5.80 9.15
C ALA A 216 23.13 -4.28 9.11
N TRP A 217 22.54 -3.67 10.13
CA TRP A 217 22.46 -2.21 10.28
C TRP A 217 23.85 -1.56 10.40
N GLU A 218 24.77 -2.16 11.16
CA GLU A 218 26.15 -1.68 11.26
C GLU A 218 26.86 -1.69 9.90
N LEU A 219 26.77 -2.79 9.17
CA LEU A 219 27.41 -2.95 7.86
C LEU A 219 26.78 -2.03 6.80
N ALA A 220 25.45 -1.91 6.77
CA ALA A 220 24.75 -1.04 5.82
C ALA A 220 25.17 0.44 5.96
N ASN A 221 25.52 0.87 7.18
CA ASN A 221 25.98 2.22 7.47
C ASN A 221 27.52 2.38 7.48
N SER A 222 28.28 1.31 7.27
CA SER A 222 29.75 1.34 7.31
C SER A 222 30.35 1.94 6.02
N GLU A 223 31.42 2.72 6.16
CA GLU A 223 32.17 3.26 5.02
C GLU A 223 32.93 2.17 4.25
N ASP A 224 33.37 1.10 4.93
CA ASP A 224 34.16 0.00 4.33
C ASP A 224 33.32 -0.97 3.50
N THR A 225 31.99 -0.86 3.59
CA THR A 225 31.04 -1.73 2.89
C THR A 225 30.80 -1.23 1.47
N THR A 226 30.89 -2.13 0.49
CA THR A 226 30.74 -1.78 -0.92
C THR A 226 29.31 -1.36 -1.28
N THR A 227 29.12 -0.63 -2.37
CA THR A 227 27.79 -0.23 -2.85
C THR A 227 26.88 -1.44 -3.07
N LYS A 228 27.41 -2.53 -3.63
CA LYS A 228 26.68 -3.79 -3.82
C LYS A 228 26.21 -4.41 -2.50
N GLU A 229 27.11 -4.51 -1.51
CA GLU A 229 26.74 -5.01 -0.18
C GLU A 229 25.72 -4.10 0.51
N LYS A 230 25.85 -2.78 0.38
CA LYS A 230 24.89 -1.82 0.94
C LYS A 230 23.50 -1.99 0.36
N ALA A 231 23.39 -2.16 -0.96
CA ALA A 231 22.11 -2.42 -1.61
C ALA A 231 21.51 -3.75 -1.15
N LEU A 232 22.28 -4.83 -1.18
CA LEU A 232 21.81 -6.15 -0.71
C LEU A 232 21.40 -6.15 0.78
N LEU A 233 22.15 -5.48 1.65
CA LEU A 233 21.80 -5.31 3.08
C LEU A 233 20.53 -4.45 3.24
N THR A 234 20.37 -3.41 2.42
CA THR A 234 19.17 -2.56 2.43
C THR A 234 17.95 -3.38 2.05
N TYR A 235 18.04 -4.22 1.01
CA TYR A 235 16.98 -5.13 0.60
C TYR A 235 16.61 -6.08 1.75
N ALA A 236 17.61 -6.70 2.40
CA ALA A 236 17.39 -7.63 3.50
C ALA A 236 16.67 -6.96 4.69
N ILE A 237 17.11 -5.76 5.08
CA ILE A 237 16.52 -5.00 6.18
C ILE A 237 15.09 -4.55 5.83
N LEU A 238 14.86 -4.07 4.59
CA LEU A 238 13.53 -3.67 4.13
C LEU A 238 12.54 -4.84 4.11
N ASN A 239 12.96 -6.02 3.66
CA ASN A 239 12.11 -7.21 3.66
C ASN A 239 11.78 -7.69 5.08
N TYR A 240 12.70 -7.51 6.03
CA TYR A 240 12.50 -7.94 7.42
C TYR A 240 11.70 -6.93 8.26
N GLU A 241 12.04 -5.63 8.21
CA GLU A 241 11.45 -4.60 9.08
C GLU A 241 10.32 -3.79 8.40
N GLY A 242 10.29 -3.76 7.07
CA GLY A 242 9.40 -2.88 6.31
C GLY A 242 9.85 -1.41 6.29
N MET A 243 8.94 -0.52 5.87
CA MET A 243 9.22 0.91 5.79
C MET A 243 9.05 1.60 7.15
N THR A 244 10.14 2.15 7.66
CA THR A 244 10.26 2.92 8.90
C THR A 244 11.05 4.18 8.62
N PHE A 245 11.15 5.07 9.60
CA PHE A 245 12.02 6.25 9.46
C PHE A 245 13.48 5.86 9.20
N GLU A 246 13.99 4.81 9.85
CA GLU A 246 15.38 4.39 9.68
C GLU A 246 15.61 3.69 8.34
N THR A 247 14.67 2.87 7.86
CA THR A 247 14.81 2.23 6.54
C THR A 247 14.64 3.24 5.41
N ALA A 248 13.85 4.31 5.59
CA ALA A 248 13.83 5.45 4.67
C ALA A 248 15.19 6.17 4.56
N LYS A 249 15.99 6.20 5.64
CA LYS A 249 17.37 6.72 5.60
C LYS A 249 18.29 5.83 4.77
N LEU A 250 18.17 4.51 4.91
CA LEU A 250 18.94 3.56 4.10
C LEU A 250 18.65 3.75 2.61
N VAL A 251 17.37 3.77 2.22
CA VAL A 251 16.96 3.95 0.82
C VAL A 251 17.45 5.29 0.26
N SER A 252 17.30 6.38 1.02
CA SER A 252 17.84 7.69 0.65
C SER A 252 19.37 7.67 0.47
N ASN A 253 20.10 6.93 1.31
CA ASN A 253 21.54 6.78 1.15
C ASN A 253 21.89 5.96 -0.10
N ILE A 254 21.13 4.92 -0.43
CA ILE A 254 21.28 4.19 -1.70
C ILE A 254 21.06 5.14 -2.89
N GLU A 255 19.99 5.93 -2.90
CA GLU A 255 19.74 6.92 -3.96
C GLU A 255 20.92 7.90 -4.14
N LYS A 256 21.55 8.36 -3.04
CA LYS A 256 22.73 9.24 -3.09
C LYS A 256 23.97 8.57 -3.68
N LEU A 257 24.11 7.25 -3.56
CA LEU A 257 25.22 6.50 -4.15
C LEU A 257 25.05 6.29 -5.67
N SER A 258 23.93 6.73 -6.24
CA SER A 258 23.68 6.61 -7.67
C SER A 258 24.64 7.46 -8.50
N LYS A 259 25.00 6.93 -9.67
CA LYS A 259 25.75 7.61 -10.71
C LYS A 259 24.76 8.01 -11.81
N ARG A 260 24.88 9.25 -12.29
CA ARG A 260 24.03 9.78 -13.37
C ARG A 260 24.88 10.00 -14.62
N ASN A 261 24.36 9.56 -15.76
CA ASN A 261 24.91 9.89 -17.07
C ASN A 261 23.93 10.78 -17.84
N GLY A 262 24.14 12.10 -17.74
CA GLY A 262 23.16 13.08 -18.20
C GLY A 262 21.80 12.93 -17.50
N THR A 263 20.72 13.10 -18.24
CA THR A 263 19.33 12.89 -17.79
C THR A 263 18.78 11.51 -18.15
N ARG A 264 19.57 10.66 -18.83
CA ARG A 264 19.06 9.42 -19.47
C ARG A 264 19.10 8.20 -18.55
N PHE A 265 20.20 8.00 -17.82
CA PHE A 265 20.43 6.80 -17.01
C PHE A 265 20.81 7.14 -15.57
N VAL A 266 20.28 6.33 -14.66
CA VAL A 266 20.72 6.22 -13.27
C VAL A 266 21.18 4.79 -13.04
N TYR A 267 22.38 4.61 -12.50
CA TYR A 267 22.93 3.29 -12.21
C TYR A 267 23.79 3.35 -10.95
N TRP A 268 24.09 2.19 -10.38
CA TRP A 268 24.97 2.03 -9.24
C TRP A 268 26.08 1.08 -9.59
N SER A 269 27.28 1.36 -9.08
CA SER A 269 28.36 0.41 -9.15
C SER A 269 29.37 0.63 -8.05
N ASN A 270 30.18 -0.39 -7.77
CA ASN A 270 31.28 -0.27 -6.84
C ASN A 270 32.33 0.74 -7.36
N GLU A 271 33.21 1.21 -6.49
CA GLU A 271 34.34 1.99 -6.94
C GLU A 271 35.25 1.14 -7.83
N PRO A 272 35.66 1.63 -9.01
CA PRO A 272 36.49 0.87 -9.92
C PRO A 272 37.86 0.62 -9.30
N LYS A 273 38.16 -0.64 -8.96
CA LYS A 273 39.48 -1.07 -8.50
C LYS A 273 40.29 -1.62 -9.68
N PRO A 274 41.62 -1.40 -9.72
CA PRO A 274 42.46 -1.99 -10.75
C PRO A 274 42.26 -3.52 -10.75
N LEU A 275 41.99 -4.06 -11.93
CA LEU A 275 41.82 -5.48 -12.19
C LEU A 275 40.48 -6.13 -11.77
N VAL A 276 39.57 -5.41 -11.11
CA VAL A 276 38.24 -5.91 -10.70
C VAL A 276 37.19 -5.52 -11.76
N GLU A 277 36.27 -6.44 -12.07
CA GLU A 277 35.16 -6.22 -13.01
C GLU A 277 34.13 -5.26 -12.39
N ASP A 278 33.47 -4.43 -13.21
CA ASP A 278 32.48 -3.46 -12.74
C ASP A 278 31.13 -4.15 -12.61
N ASP A 279 30.68 -4.45 -11.38
CA ASP A 279 29.40 -5.12 -11.07
C ASP A 279 28.19 -4.17 -11.25
N ALA A 280 28.22 -3.28 -12.25
CA ALA A 280 27.25 -2.20 -12.42
C ALA A 280 25.82 -2.71 -12.60
N VAL A 281 25.61 -3.79 -13.36
CA VAL A 281 24.28 -4.38 -13.57
C VAL A 281 23.73 -4.94 -12.26
N ILE A 282 24.48 -5.84 -11.60
CA ILE A 282 24.04 -6.48 -10.34
C ILE A 282 23.78 -5.43 -9.26
N THR A 283 24.69 -4.47 -9.10
CA THR A 283 24.56 -3.40 -8.11
C THR A 283 23.35 -2.53 -8.40
N SER A 284 23.12 -2.18 -9.68
CA SER A 284 21.95 -1.40 -10.08
C SER A 284 20.65 -2.17 -9.89
N ALA A 285 20.61 -3.46 -10.21
CA ALA A 285 19.44 -4.29 -10.02
C ALA A 285 19.03 -4.33 -8.53
N TRP A 286 19.98 -4.52 -7.61
CA TRP A 286 19.70 -4.45 -6.17
C TRP A 286 19.21 -3.08 -5.73
N ALA A 287 19.88 -2.00 -6.13
CA ALA A 287 19.48 -0.65 -5.74
C ALA A 287 18.12 -0.25 -6.32
N THR A 288 17.82 -0.63 -7.56
CA THR A 288 16.50 -0.46 -8.17
C THR A 288 15.45 -1.27 -7.44
N LEU A 289 15.76 -2.50 -7.03
CA LEU A 289 14.86 -3.33 -6.23
C LEU A 289 14.57 -2.70 -4.86
N ASP A 290 15.58 -2.14 -4.19
CA ASP A 290 15.43 -1.41 -2.92
C ASP A 290 14.46 -0.23 -3.06
N ILE A 291 14.68 0.60 -4.07
CA ILE A 291 13.85 1.79 -4.31
C ILE A 291 12.44 1.37 -4.71
N ALA A 292 12.30 0.36 -5.57
CA ALA A 292 10.99 -0.16 -5.98
C ALA A 292 10.21 -0.70 -4.77
N TYR A 293 10.86 -1.50 -3.92
CA TYR A 293 10.28 -2.01 -2.67
C TYR A 293 9.92 -0.88 -1.71
N ALA A 294 10.79 0.14 -1.61
CA ALA A 294 10.55 1.33 -0.81
C ALA A 294 9.39 2.20 -1.31
N GLU A 295 8.98 2.06 -2.57
CA GLU A 295 7.83 2.75 -3.14
C GLU A 295 6.56 1.87 -3.20
N LEU A 296 6.69 0.54 -3.15
CA LEU A 296 5.60 -0.45 -3.17
C LEU A 296 4.81 -0.47 -1.85
N ASP A 297 3.51 -0.13 -1.91
CA ASP A 297 2.59 -0.15 -0.75
C ASP A 297 1.95 -1.51 -0.47
N LEU A 298 1.96 -2.40 -1.45
CA LEU A 298 1.38 -3.73 -1.41
C LEU A 298 2.32 -4.71 -2.11
N PRO A 299 2.15 -6.03 -1.87
CA PRO A 299 2.67 -7.06 -2.77
C PRO A 299 2.43 -6.70 -4.24
N LEU A 300 3.44 -6.93 -5.08
CA LEU A 300 3.43 -6.49 -6.48
C LEU A 300 2.19 -6.92 -7.28
N VAL A 301 1.69 -8.14 -7.04
CA VAL A 301 0.47 -8.65 -7.68
C VAL A 301 -0.72 -7.72 -7.37
N LEU A 302 -0.85 -7.26 -6.13
CA LEU A 302 -1.93 -6.38 -5.71
C LEU A 302 -1.73 -4.96 -6.25
N ALA A 303 -0.49 -4.50 -6.39
CA ALA A 303 -0.19 -3.20 -7.00
C ALA A 303 -0.62 -3.17 -8.48
N ARG A 304 -0.30 -4.23 -9.25
CA ARG A 304 -0.80 -4.40 -10.63
C ARG A 304 -2.32 -4.50 -10.67
N PHE A 305 -2.89 -5.42 -9.89
CA PHE A 305 -4.33 -5.62 -9.78
C PHE A 305 -5.07 -4.29 -9.52
N SER A 306 -4.48 -3.43 -8.69
CA SER A 306 -5.02 -2.11 -8.40
C SER A 306 -4.92 -1.14 -9.57
N ARG A 307 -3.77 -1.10 -10.25
CA ARG A 307 -3.55 -0.26 -11.44
C ARG A 307 -4.55 -0.62 -12.56
N ASP A 308 -4.74 -1.90 -12.82
CA ASP A 308 -5.61 -2.39 -13.90
C ASP A 308 -7.08 -2.02 -13.62
N PHE A 309 -7.54 -2.20 -12.37
CA PHE A 309 -8.86 -1.76 -11.94
C PHE A 309 -9.04 -0.24 -11.92
N CYS A 310 -8.02 0.52 -11.52
CA CYS A 310 -8.06 1.98 -11.59
C CYS A 310 -8.18 2.49 -13.03
N SER A 311 -7.56 1.80 -14.00
CA SER A 311 -7.75 2.08 -15.43
C SER A 311 -9.20 1.84 -15.87
N ILE A 312 -9.84 0.76 -15.40
CA ILE A 312 -11.26 0.48 -15.65
C ILE A 312 -12.14 1.58 -15.06
N ILE A 313 -11.90 1.99 -13.80
CA ILE A 313 -12.67 3.07 -13.15
C ILE A 313 -12.57 4.36 -13.96
N LYS A 314 -11.36 4.79 -14.35
CA LYS A 314 -11.15 6.00 -15.15
C LYS A 314 -11.88 5.97 -16.48
N SER A 315 -11.71 4.87 -17.22
CA SER A 315 -12.30 4.73 -18.56
C SER A 315 -13.82 4.52 -18.54
N SER A 316 -14.42 4.24 -17.38
CA SER A 316 -15.86 3.95 -17.24
C SER A 316 -16.68 5.10 -16.64
N GLN A 317 -16.08 6.28 -16.45
CA GLN A 317 -16.84 7.45 -16.00
C GLN A 317 -17.79 7.91 -17.11
N ASN A 318 -19.07 8.12 -16.78
CA ASN A 318 -20.03 8.60 -17.75
C ASN A 318 -19.85 10.09 -18.04
N SER A 319 -20.42 10.57 -19.15
CA SER A 319 -20.30 11.97 -19.57
C SER A 319 -20.94 12.95 -18.58
N GLU A 320 -22.00 12.53 -17.87
CA GLU A 320 -22.59 13.31 -16.78
C GLU A 320 -21.74 13.33 -15.50
N GLY A 321 -20.80 12.40 -15.36
CA GLY A 321 -19.78 12.40 -14.30
C GLY A 321 -19.82 11.26 -13.29
N GLY A 322 -20.95 10.57 -13.11
CA GLY A 322 -21.02 9.44 -12.17
C GLY A 322 -20.55 8.12 -12.79
N TRP A 323 -20.64 7.06 -11.99
CA TRP A 323 -20.36 5.68 -12.40
C TRP A 323 -21.58 4.79 -12.18
N GLY A 324 -21.93 3.97 -13.17
CA GLY A 324 -22.95 2.93 -13.08
C GLY A 324 -22.41 1.61 -12.53
N TYR A 325 -23.25 0.56 -12.45
CA TYR A 325 -22.77 -0.79 -12.06
C TYR A 325 -21.89 -1.42 -13.14
N LEU A 326 -22.17 -1.12 -14.41
CA LEU A 326 -21.38 -1.54 -15.57
C LEU A 326 -21.04 -0.32 -16.42
N PRO A 327 -19.94 -0.35 -17.18
CA PRO A 327 -19.58 0.74 -18.10
C PRO A 327 -20.75 1.07 -19.06
N GLY A 328 -21.10 2.36 -19.16
CA GLY A 328 -22.17 2.87 -20.02
C GLY A 328 -23.59 2.75 -19.46
N GLN A 329 -23.79 2.21 -18.25
CA GLN A 329 -25.07 2.31 -17.53
C GLN A 329 -25.22 3.65 -16.80
N ASP A 330 -26.47 4.03 -16.52
CA ASP A 330 -26.79 5.19 -15.70
C ASP A 330 -26.00 5.20 -14.38
N SER A 331 -25.47 6.38 -14.06
CA SER A 331 -24.74 6.62 -12.82
C SER A 331 -25.54 6.22 -11.57
N ASN A 332 -24.87 5.58 -10.62
CA ASN A 332 -25.42 5.12 -9.36
C ASN A 332 -24.71 5.78 -8.16
N GLU A 333 -25.48 6.18 -7.14
CA GLU A 333 -24.96 6.92 -5.99
C GLU A 333 -23.99 6.10 -5.14
N MET A 334 -24.25 4.80 -4.95
CA MET A 334 -23.38 3.93 -4.17
C MET A 334 -22.07 3.64 -4.91
N VAL A 335 -22.15 3.31 -6.21
CA VAL A 335 -20.94 3.07 -7.02
C VAL A 335 -20.09 4.34 -7.11
N THR A 336 -20.73 5.48 -7.40
CA THR A 336 -20.05 6.78 -7.45
C THR A 336 -19.42 7.14 -6.10
N TYR A 337 -20.09 6.87 -4.98
CA TYR A 337 -19.52 7.08 -3.65
C TYR A 337 -18.25 6.28 -3.42
N TYR A 338 -18.25 4.98 -3.78
CA TYR A 338 -17.06 4.15 -3.60
C TYR A 338 -15.98 4.41 -4.67
N ALA A 339 -16.34 4.81 -5.89
CA ALA A 339 -15.37 5.32 -6.88
C ALA A 339 -14.67 6.57 -6.33
N LEU A 340 -15.44 7.50 -5.75
CA LEU A 340 -14.91 8.69 -5.08
C LEU A 340 -14.16 8.40 -3.77
N LYS A 341 -14.34 7.21 -3.18
CA LYS A 341 -13.48 6.72 -2.10
C LYS A 341 -12.16 6.18 -2.61
N ASN A 342 -11.99 5.93 -3.90
CA ASN A 342 -10.75 5.47 -4.50
C ASN A 342 -10.09 6.56 -5.35
N THR A 343 -10.48 7.84 -5.20
CA THR A 343 -9.87 8.98 -5.93
C THR A 343 -8.36 8.97 -5.86
N ASP A 344 -7.89 8.70 -4.65
CA ASP A 344 -6.50 8.79 -4.30
C ASP A 344 -5.75 7.61 -4.92
N LEU A 345 -6.11 6.39 -4.51
CA LEU A 345 -5.55 5.18 -5.08
C LEU A 345 -5.49 5.18 -6.61
N CYS A 346 -6.55 5.65 -7.26
CA CYS A 346 -6.64 5.64 -8.70
C CYS A 346 -6.11 6.90 -9.38
N LEU A 347 -5.67 7.94 -8.65
CA LEU A 347 -5.22 9.21 -9.23
C LEU A 347 -6.27 9.80 -10.18
N LEU A 348 -7.51 9.91 -9.72
CA LEU A 348 -8.58 10.56 -10.49
C LEU A 348 -8.28 12.05 -10.62
N LYS A 349 -8.37 12.58 -11.85
CA LYS A 349 -8.11 14.00 -12.13
C LYS A 349 -9.18 14.86 -11.46
N LYS A 350 -8.81 16.08 -11.08
CA LYS A 350 -9.76 17.08 -10.56
C LYS A 350 -11.01 17.24 -11.43
N GLU A 351 -10.87 17.26 -12.75
CA GLU A 351 -12.00 17.35 -13.67
C GLU A 351 -12.96 16.14 -13.55
N GLU A 352 -12.42 14.93 -13.38
CA GLU A 352 -13.21 13.70 -13.19
C GLU A 352 -13.97 13.77 -11.86
N ILE A 353 -13.31 14.23 -10.79
CA ILE A 353 -13.92 14.40 -9.47
C ILE A 353 -15.03 15.47 -9.52
N ASP A 354 -14.76 16.63 -10.10
CA ASP A 354 -15.71 17.75 -10.19
C ASP A 354 -16.97 17.36 -10.98
N LYS A 355 -16.83 16.58 -12.07
CA LYS A 355 -17.98 16.04 -12.81
C LYS A 355 -18.85 15.15 -11.92
N ALA A 356 -18.25 14.24 -11.16
CA ALA A 356 -18.98 13.36 -10.25
C ALA A 356 -19.67 14.11 -9.11
N LEU A 357 -19.04 15.16 -8.56
CA LEU A 357 -19.63 15.99 -7.51
C LEU A 357 -20.79 16.85 -8.03
N ASN A 358 -20.65 17.43 -9.23
CA ASN A 358 -21.72 18.17 -9.88
C ASN A 358 -22.93 17.27 -10.20
N TRP A 359 -22.66 16.06 -10.70
CA TRP A 359 -23.69 15.04 -10.88
C TRP A 359 -24.42 14.74 -9.57
N ALA A 360 -23.69 14.49 -8.48
CA ALA A 360 -24.28 14.21 -7.17
C ALA A 360 -25.10 15.40 -6.64
N LYS A 361 -24.65 16.64 -6.86
CA LYS A 361 -25.38 17.85 -6.45
C LYS A 361 -26.71 17.99 -7.20
N ASN A 362 -26.69 17.80 -8.51
CA ASN A 362 -27.89 17.87 -9.36
C ASN A 362 -28.90 16.76 -9.05
N ARG A 363 -28.44 15.62 -8.50
CA ARG A 363 -29.30 14.48 -8.17
C ARG A 363 -30.04 14.63 -6.84
N LEU A 364 -29.59 15.53 -5.97
CA LEU A 364 -30.10 15.66 -4.60
C LEU A 364 -31.61 15.97 -4.56
N SER A 365 -32.08 16.92 -5.36
CA SER A 365 -33.50 17.32 -5.40
C SER A 365 -34.41 16.18 -5.84
N THR A 366 -34.03 15.45 -6.89
CA THR A 366 -34.76 14.26 -7.35
C THR A 366 -34.83 13.18 -6.27
N ASN A 367 -33.72 12.96 -5.55
CA ASN A 367 -33.68 11.99 -4.47
C ASN A 367 -34.54 12.42 -3.26
N GLN A 368 -34.57 13.72 -2.94
CA GLN A 368 -35.45 14.29 -1.91
C GLN A 368 -36.94 14.12 -2.26
N GLU A 369 -37.33 14.42 -3.51
CA GLU A 369 -38.71 14.23 -3.99
C GLU A 369 -39.15 12.76 -3.89
N ASN A 370 -38.26 11.83 -4.25
CA ASN A 370 -38.55 10.40 -4.18
C ASN A 370 -38.80 9.93 -2.74
N VAL A 371 -37.95 10.32 -1.77
CA VAL A 371 -38.15 9.93 -0.36
C VAL A 371 -39.36 10.60 0.27
N LEU A 372 -39.71 11.82 -0.14
CA LEU A 372 -40.95 12.49 0.27
C LEU A 372 -42.18 11.77 -0.25
N ARG A 373 -42.18 11.37 -1.53
CA ARG A 373 -43.26 10.62 -2.17
C ARG A 373 -43.46 9.25 -1.54
N GLU A 374 -42.38 8.51 -1.34
CA GLU A 374 -42.40 7.13 -0.84
C GLU A 374 -42.54 7.07 0.68
N ARG A 375 -42.26 8.18 1.38
CA ARG A 375 -42.28 8.30 2.85
C ARG A 375 -41.33 7.31 3.53
N THR A 376 -40.25 6.94 2.84
CA THR A 376 -39.22 6.00 3.32
C THR A 376 -37.83 6.50 2.95
N ILE A 377 -36.83 6.19 3.78
CA ILE A 377 -35.43 6.48 3.45
C ILE A 377 -34.98 5.51 2.36
N SER A 378 -34.25 6.02 1.35
CA SER A 378 -33.68 5.20 0.29
C SER A 378 -32.14 5.20 0.35
N LYS A 379 -31.52 4.08 -0.06
CA LYS A 379 -30.06 3.99 -0.20
C LYS A 379 -29.51 5.09 -1.12
N LYS A 380 -30.20 5.36 -2.25
CA LYS A 380 -29.77 6.37 -3.23
C LYS A 380 -29.63 7.74 -2.59
N TYR A 381 -30.65 8.18 -1.85
CA TYR A 381 -30.64 9.44 -1.13
C TYR A 381 -29.53 9.50 -0.07
N VAL A 382 -29.34 8.43 0.71
CA VAL A 382 -28.30 8.38 1.75
C VAL A 382 -26.90 8.44 1.14
N TYR A 383 -26.58 7.62 0.14
CA TYR A 383 -25.26 7.64 -0.51
C TYR A 383 -25.01 8.97 -1.24
N ASN A 384 -26.04 9.61 -1.78
CA ASN A 384 -25.94 10.96 -2.33
C ASN A 384 -25.49 11.97 -1.25
N LEU A 385 -26.13 11.95 -0.07
CA LEU A 385 -25.74 12.80 1.05
C LEU A 385 -24.33 12.48 1.56
N LEU A 386 -23.96 11.19 1.61
CA LEU A 386 -22.60 10.78 2.02
C LEU A 386 -21.52 11.33 1.08
N ILE A 387 -21.77 11.37 -0.24
CA ILE A 387 -20.86 12.02 -1.20
C ILE A 387 -20.75 13.51 -0.87
N LEU A 388 -21.89 14.21 -0.83
CA LEU A 388 -21.90 15.66 -0.68
C LEU A 388 -21.32 16.10 0.68
N ALA A 389 -21.61 15.38 1.75
CA ALA A 389 -21.03 15.63 3.07
C ALA A 389 -19.52 15.38 3.09
N ARG A 390 -19.04 14.29 2.49
CA ARG A 390 -17.59 13.95 2.44
C ARG A 390 -16.78 15.04 1.76
N PHE A 391 -17.31 15.67 0.72
CA PHE A 391 -16.65 16.74 -0.04
C PHE A 391 -17.10 18.14 0.38
N ASN A 392 -17.82 18.27 1.49
CA ASN A 392 -18.32 19.55 2.01
C ASN A 392 -19.10 20.39 0.98
N MET A 393 -19.92 19.72 0.17
CA MET A 393 -20.73 20.30 -0.92
C MET A 393 -22.13 20.75 -0.47
N LEU A 394 -22.40 20.74 0.85
CA LEU A 394 -23.67 21.15 1.45
C LEU A 394 -23.47 22.41 2.29
N SER A 395 -24.28 23.44 2.07
CA SER A 395 -24.36 24.59 2.97
C SER A 395 -24.97 24.19 4.32
N GLU A 396 -24.81 25.01 5.35
CA GLU A 396 -25.44 24.75 6.66
C GLU A 396 -26.98 24.74 6.56
N GLU A 397 -27.56 25.54 5.66
CA GLU A 397 -29.00 25.53 5.37
C GLU A 397 -29.42 24.20 4.73
N GLU A 398 -28.69 23.74 3.71
CA GLU A 398 -28.97 22.45 3.06
C GLU A 398 -28.79 21.27 4.02
N LYS A 399 -27.82 21.35 4.94
CA LYS A 399 -27.66 20.33 5.99
C LYS A 399 -28.89 20.30 6.90
N GLU A 400 -29.32 21.45 7.41
CA GLU A 400 -30.50 21.54 8.28
C GLU A 400 -31.78 21.06 7.58
N GLU A 401 -32.00 21.47 6.32
CA GLU A 401 -33.13 21.00 5.52
C GLU A 401 -33.18 19.46 5.40
N ASN A 402 -32.03 18.84 5.10
CA ASN A 402 -31.94 17.39 4.98
C ASN A 402 -32.08 16.68 6.34
N ILE A 403 -31.56 17.27 7.43
CA ILE A 403 -31.78 16.77 8.79
C ILE A 403 -33.28 16.76 9.13
N GLN A 404 -33.98 17.86 8.87
CA GLN A 404 -35.42 17.97 9.11
C GLN A 404 -36.22 17.01 8.23
N LEU A 405 -35.85 16.89 6.96
CA LEU A 405 -36.47 15.92 6.05
C LEU A 405 -36.33 14.50 6.59
N ILE A 406 -35.13 14.06 6.94
CA ILE A 406 -34.89 12.72 7.50
C ILE A 406 -35.72 12.53 8.78
N LYS A 407 -35.70 13.48 9.71
CA LYS A 407 -36.48 13.40 10.96
C LYS A 407 -37.99 13.38 10.70
N SER A 408 -38.49 14.02 9.63
CA SER A 408 -39.91 13.99 9.25
C SER A 408 -40.40 12.63 8.72
N LEU A 409 -39.48 11.75 8.32
CA LEU A 409 -39.77 10.41 7.80
C LEU A 409 -39.85 9.33 8.90
N LYS A 410 -39.67 9.70 10.17
CA LYS A 410 -39.76 8.76 11.30
C LYS A 410 -41.15 8.11 11.37
N LEU A 411 -41.18 6.80 11.56
CA LEU A 411 -42.41 6.06 11.89
C LEU A 411 -42.73 6.10 13.39
N LYS A 412 -41.68 6.19 14.20
CA LYS A 412 -41.70 6.36 15.66
C LYS A 412 -40.42 7.11 16.06
N ASP A 413 -40.38 7.70 17.24
CA ASP A 413 -39.18 8.35 17.77
C ASP A 413 -37.91 7.51 17.55
N GLY A 414 -36.93 8.09 16.85
CA GLY A 414 -35.67 7.43 16.48
C GLY A 414 -35.76 6.27 15.49
N LEU A 415 -36.92 5.96 14.89
CA LEU A 415 -37.10 4.76 14.06
C LEU A 415 -37.61 5.07 12.65
N TRP A 416 -36.97 4.44 11.67
CA TRP A 416 -37.33 4.53 10.25
C TRP A 416 -37.61 3.13 9.69
N GLY A 417 -38.39 3.07 8.62
CA GLY A 417 -38.79 1.81 8.04
C GLY A 417 -39.69 2.00 6.84
N ASN A 418 -40.52 1.00 6.58
CA ASN A 418 -41.43 0.95 5.44
C ASN A 418 -42.81 0.44 5.87
N VAL A 419 -43.60 -0.04 4.91
CA VAL A 419 -44.96 -0.56 5.14
C VAL A 419 -45.03 -1.70 6.16
N LEU A 420 -43.92 -2.39 6.45
CA LEU A 420 -43.81 -3.44 7.47
C LEU A 420 -43.51 -2.91 8.89
N GLY A 421 -43.39 -1.59 9.03
CA GLY A 421 -42.99 -0.91 10.27
C GLY A 421 -41.50 -0.56 10.30
N PRO A 422 -40.97 -0.15 11.47
CA PRO A 422 -39.54 0.10 11.66
C PRO A 422 -38.66 -1.05 11.16
N GLN A 423 -37.66 -0.73 10.36
CA GLN A 423 -36.72 -1.70 9.80
C GLN A 423 -35.28 -1.41 10.24
N PRO A 424 -34.48 -2.45 10.53
CA PRO A 424 -33.09 -2.27 10.94
C PRO A 424 -32.26 -1.51 9.91
N LYS A 425 -32.38 -1.89 8.64
CA LYS A 425 -31.63 -1.30 7.53
C LYS A 425 -31.96 0.18 7.31
N ASP A 426 -33.24 0.52 7.28
CA ASP A 426 -33.69 1.90 7.07
C ASP A 426 -33.30 2.81 8.26
N THR A 427 -33.38 2.28 9.48
CA THR A 427 -32.92 2.98 10.69
C THR A 427 -31.41 3.19 10.68
N ALA A 428 -30.62 2.20 10.25
CA ALA A 428 -29.17 2.32 10.10
C ALA A 428 -28.78 3.37 9.04
N LEU A 429 -29.48 3.38 7.90
CA LEU A 429 -29.29 4.39 6.85
C LEU A 429 -29.61 5.81 7.37
N ALA A 430 -30.66 5.97 8.19
CA ALA A 430 -30.98 7.24 8.83
C ALA A 430 -29.85 7.73 9.74
N ILE A 431 -29.32 6.85 10.60
CA ILE A 431 -28.18 7.15 11.48
C ILE A 431 -26.98 7.62 10.63
N LYS A 432 -26.63 6.87 9.57
CA LYS A 432 -25.49 7.21 8.70
C LYS A 432 -25.67 8.60 8.07
N ALA A 433 -26.86 8.91 7.56
CA ALA A 433 -27.15 10.21 6.97
C ALA A 433 -27.09 11.34 8.01
N LEU A 434 -27.71 11.17 9.18
CA LEU A 434 -27.70 12.19 10.25
C LEU A 434 -26.28 12.47 10.76
N LEU A 435 -25.49 11.42 11.00
CA LEU A 435 -24.09 11.57 11.43
C LEU A 435 -23.25 12.28 10.36
N ALA A 436 -23.44 11.95 9.07
CA ALA A 436 -22.73 12.60 7.98
C ALA A 436 -23.10 14.09 7.82
N LEU A 437 -24.33 14.46 8.16
CA LEU A 437 -24.79 15.85 8.18
C LEU A 437 -24.34 16.62 9.42
N GLY A 438 -23.61 15.98 10.35
CA GLY A 438 -23.04 16.63 11.54
C GLY A 438 -23.92 16.57 12.78
N VAL A 439 -24.99 15.76 12.79
CA VAL A 439 -25.83 15.57 13.99
C VAL A 439 -24.99 14.89 15.09
N PRO A 440 -24.97 15.44 16.32
CA PRO A 440 -24.22 14.87 17.43
C PRO A 440 -24.62 13.42 17.74
N LYS A 441 -23.64 12.60 18.13
CA LYS A 441 -23.83 11.17 18.43
C LYS A 441 -24.84 10.94 19.56
N ASP A 442 -24.97 11.88 20.49
CA ASP A 442 -25.88 11.87 21.64
C ASP A 442 -27.29 12.42 21.32
N ASP A 443 -27.57 12.77 20.06
CA ASP A 443 -28.91 13.18 19.64
C ASP A 443 -29.98 12.14 20.07
N PRO A 444 -31.12 12.58 20.63
CA PRO A 444 -32.14 11.67 21.17
C PRO A 444 -32.68 10.65 20.16
N ASP A 445 -32.80 11.01 18.88
CA ASP A 445 -33.25 10.08 17.85
C ASP A 445 -32.17 9.02 17.55
N ILE A 446 -30.89 9.43 17.49
CA ILE A 446 -29.76 8.50 17.27
C ILE A 446 -29.62 7.52 18.44
N GLN A 447 -29.73 8.00 19.68
CA GLN A 447 -29.65 7.14 20.86
C GLN A 447 -30.83 6.16 20.95
N LYS A 448 -32.05 6.60 20.64
CA LYS A 448 -33.22 5.72 20.55
C LYS A 448 -33.06 4.68 19.44
N ALA A 449 -32.55 5.08 18.28
CA ALA A 449 -32.27 4.19 17.15
C ALA A 449 -31.26 3.11 17.54
N LYS A 450 -30.14 3.50 18.15
CA LYS A 450 -29.11 2.59 18.69
C LYS A 450 -29.70 1.59 19.67
N GLN A 451 -30.42 2.08 20.69
CA GLN A 451 -31.01 1.23 21.73
C GLN A 451 -31.99 0.21 21.13
N TRP A 452 -32.81 0.63 20.16
CA TRP A 452 -33.73 -0.28 19.49
C TRP A 452 -33.00 -1.34 18.68
N LEU A 453 -32.03 -0.96 17.84
CA LEU A 453 -31.25 -1.90 17.02
C LEU A 453 -30.58 -2.99 17.88
N LEU A 454 -29.95 -2.58 19.00
CA LEU A 454 -29.31 -3.51 19.94
C LEU A 454 -30.31 -4.37 20.73
N SER A 455 -31.56 -3.91 20.90
CA SER A 455 -32.59 -4.65 21.65
C SER A 455 -33.27 -5.76 20.84
N ILE A 456 -33.32 -5.65 19.51
CA ILE A 456 -34.06 -6.58 18.63
C ILE A 456 -33.20 -7.71 18.07
N SER A 457 -31.89 -7.70 18.30
CA SER A 457 -30.97 -8.75 17.88
C SER A 457 -29.91 -9.01 18.93
N HIS A 458 -29.44 -10.26 19.01
CA HIS A 458 -28.23 -10.66 19.72
C HIS A 458 -27.21 -11.31 18.76
N GLY A 459 -27.36 -11.09 17.45
CA GLY A 459 -26.55 -11.64 16.37
C GLY A 459 -26.69 -10.80 15.10
N GLY A 460 -27.06 -11.38 13.96
CA GLY A 460 -27.30 -10.59 12.74
C GLY A 460 -28.64 -9.85 12.73
N TRP A 461 -28.83 -8.95 11.78
CA TRP A 461 -30.13 -8.31 11.48
C TRP A 461 -30.70 -8.77 10.13
N GLY A 462 -32.02 -8.88 10.07
CA GLY A 462 -32.80 -9.14 8.85
C GLY A 462 -34.04 -8.26 8.79
N THR A 463 -35.03 -8.63 7.99
CA THR A 463 -36.33 -7.96 7.99
C THR A 463 -37.02 -8.13 9.33
N TYR A 464 -37.47 -7.01 9.92
CA TYR A 464 -38.18 -7.02 11.19
C TYR A 464 -39.68 -6.87 10.95
N VAL A 465 -40.47 -7.84 11.40
CA VAL A 465 -41.92 -7.80 11.26
C VAL A 465 -42.50 -7.48 12.62
N SER A 466 -43.16 -6.34 12.72
CA SER A 466 -43.91 -5.93 13.92
C SER A 466 -45.39 -5.91 13.62
N SER A 467 -46.15 -6.77 14.29
CA SER A 467 -47.61 -6.86 14.12
C SER A 467 -48.33 -6.87 15.47
N ARG A 468 -49.66 -6.71 15.44
CA ARG A 468 -50.51 -6.87 16.64
C ARG A 468 -50.42 -8.26 17.30
N TYR A 469 -49.88 -9.26 16.60
CA TYR A 469 -49.77 -10.64 17.07
C TYR A 469 -48.37 -10.98 17.62
N GLY A 470 -47.45 -10.01 17.62
CA GLY A 470 -46.07 -10.19 18.04
C GLY A 470 -45.09 -9.56 17.07
N ALA A 471 -43.84 -9.44 17.52
CA ALA A 471 -42.74 -8.97 16.70
C ALA A 471 -41.65 -10.04 16.62
N TYR A 472 -41.10 -10.23 15.43
CA TYR A 472 -40.04 -11.19 15.18
C TYR A 472 -39.16 -10.73 14.02
N MET A 473 -37.92 -11.22 14.00
CA MET A 473 -36.97 -10.99 12.93
C MET A 473 -36.94 -12.21 12.01
N LEU A 474 -37.02 -11.99 10.71
CA LEU A 474 -36.74 -13.02 9.71
C LEU A 474 -35.25 -13.39 9.74
N THR A 475 -34.87 -14.44 9.01
CA THR A 475 -33.48 -14.89 8.92
C THR A 475 -32.54 -13.70 8.72
N PRO A 476 -31.57 -13.49 9.64
CA PRO A 476 -30.61 -12.42 9.50
C PRO A 476 -29.79 -12.52 8.22
N GLU A 477 -29.48 -11.37 7.64
CA GLU A 477 -28.75 -11.23 6.38
C GLU A 477 -27.43 -10.52 6.63
N VAL A 478 -26.37 -10.97 5.96
CA VAL A 478 -25.05 -10.34 6.05
C VAL A 478 -25.09 -8.91 5.53
N GLU A 479 -25.76 -8.62 4.41
CA GLU A 479 -25.84 -7.25 3.88
C GLU A 479 -26.47 -6.28 4.88
N THR A 480 -27.60 -6.67 5.49
CA THR A 480 -28.31 -5.85 6.47
C THR A 480 -27.48 -5.70 7.75
N THR A 481 -26.82 -6.77 8.19
CA THR A 481 -25.94 -6.75 9.37
C THR A 481 -24.74 -5.82 9.19
N ILE A 482 -24.08 -5.87 8.03
CA ILE A 482 -22.97 -4.95 7.71
C ILE A 482 -23.45 -3.50 7.75
N GLU A 483 -24.60 -3.20 7.13
CA GLU A 483 -25.16 -1.84 7.12
C GLU A 483 -25.46 -1.31 8.54
N VAL A 484 -26.03 -2.17 9.40
CA VAL A 484 -26.31 -1.83 10.79
C VAL A 484 -25.03 -1.65 11.60
N LEU A 485 -24.04 -2.53 11.44
CA LEU A 485 -22.75 -2.41 12.12
C LEU A 485 -21.98 -1.16 11.69
N GLU A 486 -21.96 -0.81 10.40
CA GLU A 486 -21.38 0.44 9.89
C GLU A 486 -22.01 1.68 10.56
N ALA A 487 -23.33 1.66 10.81
CA ALA A 487 -24.05 2.75 11.46
C ALA A 487 -23.82 2.80 12.97
N LEU A 488 -23.73 1.64 13.64
CA LEU A 488 -23.57 1.54 15.09
C LEU A 488 -22.13 1.75 15.56
N MET A 489 -21.14 1.45 14.72
CA MET A 489 -19.72 1.56 15.06
C MET A 489 -19.31 2.91 15.68
N PRO A 490 -19.66 4.08 15.11
CA PRO A 490 -19.26 5.35 15.69
C PRO A 490 -19.99 5.71 17.01
N ILE A 491 -21.06 5.01 17.38
CA ILE A 491 -21.97 5.36 18.49
C ILE A 491 -22.12 4.25 19.55
N SER A 492 -21.39 3.13 19.40
CA SER A 492 -21.47 1.97 20.29
C SER A 492 -20.09 1.56 20.80
N THR A 493 -20.08 0.95 21.98
CA THR A 493 -18.87 0.35 22.56
C THR A 493 -18.56 -0.99 21.87
N ARG A 494 -17.32 -1.44 21.98
CA ARG A 494 -16.92 -2.76 21.43
C ARG A 494 -17.70 -3.90 22.07
N ASP A 495 -18.01 -3.82 23.36
CA ASP A 495 -18.76 -4.85 24.07
C ASP A 495 -20.22 -4.94 23.59
N GLU A 496 -20.86 -3.81 23.30
CA GLU A 496 -22.20 -3.78 22.70
C GLU A 496 -22.21 -4.43 21.31
N LEU A 497 -21.13 -4.28 20.52
CA LEU A 497 -21.05 -4.81 19.16
C LEU A 497 -20.57 -6.26 19.09
N LYS A 498 -19.86 -6.75 20.11
CA LYS A 498 -19.23 -8.07 20.14
C LYS A 498 -20.12 -9.23 19.66
N PRO A 499 -21.34 -9.45 20.18
CA PRO A 499 -22.15 -10.60 19.75
C PRO A 499 -22.54 -10.54 18.26
N HIS A 500 -22.70 -9.33 17.73
CA HIS A 500 -23.05 -9.11 16.33
C HIS A 500 -21.86 -9.31 15.39
N VAL A 501 -20.66 -8.93 15.86
CA VAL A 501 -19.41 -9.18 15.15
C VAL A 501 -19.08 -10.67 15.14
N GLU A 502 -19.24 -11.36 16.27
CA GLU A 502 -19.10 -12.81 16.37
C GLU A 502 -20.06 -13.53 15.40
N TRP A 503 -21.33 -13.10 15.36
CA TRP A 503 -22.27 -13.62 14.37
C TRP A 503 -21.81 -13.41 12.92
N LEU A 504 -21.29 -12.22 12.59
CA LEU A 504 -20.76 -11.94 11.25
C LEU A 504 -19.56 -12.85 10.93
N LEU A 505 -18.64 -13.06 11.87
CA LEU A 505 -17.50 -13.98 11.70
C LEU A 505 -17.97 -15.42 11.42
N GLU A 506 -19.01 -15.88 12.12
CA GLU A 506 -19.62 -17.20 11.90
C GLU A 506 -20.28 -17.35 10.52
N GLN A 507 -20.65 -16.25 9.87
CA GLN A 507 -21.23 -16.28 8.51
C GLN A 507 -20.21 -16.48 7.40
N LYS A 508 -18.89 -16.44 7.69
CA LYS A 508 -17.86 -16.74 6.68
C LYS A 508 -18.07 -18.15 6.11
N ALA A 509 -18.01 -18.27 4.78
CA ALA A 509 -18.10 -19.52 4.04
C ALA A 509 -17.17 -19.46 2.83
N ASP A 510 -16.43 -20.53 2.53
CA ASP A 510 -15.60 -20.67 1.33
C ASP A 510 -14.74 -19.45 0.99
N GLY A 511 -14.08 -18.89 2.01
CA GLY A 511 -13.18 -17.74 1.89
C GLY A 511 -13.85 -16.36 1.96
N GLY A 512 -15.17 -16.27 1.73
CA GLY A 512 -15.91 -15.01 1.71
C GLY A 512 -17.22 -15.02 2.51
N TRP A 513 -18.11 -14.09 2.18
CA TRP A 513 -19.39 -13.90 2.85
C TRP A 513 -20.57 -13.98 1.86
N PRO A 514 -21.46 -15.00 2.01
CA PRO A 514 -22.75 -15.01 1.34
C PRO A 514 -23.73 -14.05 2.03
N ASN A 515 -24.83 -13.68 1.37
CA ASN A 515 -25.87 -12.89 2.06
C ASN A 515 -26.57 -13.70 3.16
N ILE A 516 -26.78 -15.00 2.92
CA ILE A 516 -27.31 -15.96 3.89
C ILE A 516 -26.47 -17.23 3.74
N LYS A 517 -25.76 -17.63 4.81
CA LYS A 517 -24.89 -18.82 4.78
C LYS A 517 -25.68 -20.12 4.59
N LYS A 518 -26.71 -20.33 5.40
CA LYS A 518 -27.61 -21.49 5.32
C LYS A 518 -29.02 -21.06 5.69
N LEU A 519 -30.01 -21.51 4.92
CA LEU A 519 -31.42 -21.31 5.20
C LEU A 519 -32.09 -22.66 5.48
N TYR A 520 -32.75 -22.75 6.63
CA TYR A 520 -33.52 -23.91 7.05
C TYR A 520 -35.02 -23.60 7.07
N PHE A 521 -35.84 -24.51 6.57
CA PHE A 521 -37.29 -24.44 6.65
C PHE A 521 -37.82 -25.72 7.31
N TYR A 522 -38.51 -25.59 8.46
CA TYR A 522 -38.91 -26.72 9.32
C TYR A 522 -37.78 -27.73 9.61
N GLY A 523 -36.56 -27.24 9.87
CA GLY A 523 -35.39 -28.08 10.17
C GLY A 523 -34.69 -28.70 8.96
N VAL A 524 -35.22 -28.51 7.75
CA VAL A 524 -34.62 -28.98 6.50
C VAL A 524 -33.76 -27.87 5.90
N LEU A 525 -32.49 -28.16 5.59
CA LEU A 525 -31.62 -27.23 4.84
C LEU A 525 -32.15 -27.11 3.42
N ILE A 526 -32.59 -25.91 3.03
CA ILE A 526 -33.17 -25.65 1.71
C ILE A 526 -32.27 -24.80 0.80
N TYR A 527 -31.28 -24.11 1.37
CA TYR A 527 -30.36 -23.28 0.62
C TYR A 527 -29.03 -23.09 1.38
N THR A 528 -27.92 -23.20 0.65
CA THR A 528 -26.59 -22.78 1.09
C THR A 528 -26.17 -21.64 0.18
N GLY A 529 -25.75 -20.51 0.76
CA GLY A 529 -25.36 -19.34 -0.01
C GLY A 529 -23.91 -19.37 -0.44
N GLU A 530 -23.66 -18.91 -1.66
CA GLU A 530 -22.32 -18.70 -2.21
C GLU A 530 -21.78 -17.31 -1.81
N PRO A 531 -20.48 -17.18 -1.51
CA PRO A 531 -19.86 -15.90 -1.23
C PRO A 531 -20.08 -14.87 -2.34
N ARG A 532 -20.34 -13.62 -1.94
CA ARG A 532 -20.41 -12.49 -2.86
C ARG A 532 -19.23 -11.57 -2.68
N ILE A 533 -18.64 -11.09 -3.78
CA ILE A 533 -17.44 -10.25 -3.74
C ILE A 533 -17.73 -8.93 -3.02
N ASP A 534 -18.85 -8.27 -3.33
CA ASP A 534 -19.25 -7.00 -2.73
C ASP A 534 -19.46 -7.11 -1.20
N LEU A 535 -20.12 -8.17 -0.74
CA LEU A 535 -20.33 -8.42 0.69
C LEU A 535 -19.03 -8.81 1.40
N THR A 536 -18.19 -9.61 0.76
CA THR A 536 -16.90 -10.02 1.30
C THR A 536 -16.00 -8.80 1.49
N ALA A 537 -15.84 -7.95 0.47
CA ALA A 537 -15.04 -6.74 0.57
C ALA A 537 -15.53 -5.80 1.68
N ARG A 538 -16.85 -5.59 1.80
CA ARG A 538 -17.42 -4.77 2.88
C ARG A 538 -17.24 -5.39 4.26
N ALA A 539 -17.43 -6.70 4.41
CA ALA A 539 -17.22 -7.41 5.67
C ALA A 539 -15.76 -7.29 6.12
N ILE A 540 -14.80 -7.47 5.21
CA ILE A 540 -13.36 -7.35 5.48
C ILE A 540 -13.02 -5.92 5.93
N ALA A 541 -13.51 -4.90 5.22
CA ALA A 541 -13.27 -3.50 5.57
C ALA A 541 -13.83 -3.17 6.97
N LEU A 542 -15.05 -3.62 7.26
CA LEU A 542 -15.71 -3.42 8.56
C LEU A 542 -14.98 -4.14 9.70
N LEU A 543 -14.65 -5.42 9.51
CA LEU A 543 -13.98 -6.25 10.51
C LEU A 543 -12.59 -5.71 10.85
N LYS A 544 -11.86 -5.18 9.86
CA LYS A 544 -10.56 -4.51 10.05
C LYS A 544 -10.68 -3.33 11.01
N GLU A 545 -11.69 -2.46 10.87
CA GLU A 545 -11.93 -1.34 11.79
C GLU A 545 -12.21 -1.77 13.23
N LEU A 546 -12.75 -2.97 13.39
CA LEU A 546 -13.06 -3.57 14.68
C LEU A 546 -11.90 -4.41 15.26
N GLY A 547 -10.75 -4.45 14.57
CA GLY A 547 -9.52 -5.11 15.02
C GLY A 547 -9.34 -6.55 14.53
N TYR A 548 -10.18 -7.02 13.61
CA TYR A 548 -10.07 -8.36 13.01
C TYR A 548 -9.42 -8.27 11.63
N ASN A 549 -8.19 -8.77 11.51
CA ASN A 549 -7.43 -8.67 10.27
C ASN A 549 -7.53 -9.94 9.41
N TYR A 550 -8.30 -9.84 8.33
CA TYR A 550 -8.42 -10.88 7.29
C TYR A 550 -7.78 -10.44 5.96
N HIS A 551 -6.93 -9.41 5.97
CA HIS A 551 -6.37 -8.81 4.75
C HIS A 551 -5.62 -9.85 3.92
N LYS A 552 -4.74 -10.66 4.52
CA LYS A 552 -4.00 -11.71 3.82
C LYS A 552 -4.93 -12.74 3.16
N ASP A 553 -5.89 -13.27 3.92
CA ASP A 553 -6.88 -14.24 3.41
C ASP A 553 -7.69 -13.66 2.24
N PHE A 554 -8.15 -12.40 2.39
CA PHE A 554 -8.92 -11.70 1.38
C PHE A 554 -8.09 -11.43 0.13
N THR A 555 -6.82 -11.03 0.28
CA THR A 555 -5.93 -10.81 -0.87
C THR A 555 -5.66 -12.10 -1.64
N GLY A 556 -5.48 -13.24 -0.97
CA GLY A 556 -5.37 -14.53 -1.66
C GLY A 556 -6.66 -14.88 -2.41
N TRP A 557 -7.80 -14.82 -1.72
CA TRP A 557 -9.09 -15.14 -2.28
C TRP A 557 -9.47 -14.26 -3.48
N ILE A 558 -9.24 -12.95 -3.40
CA ILE A 558 -9.63 -12.02 -4.46
C ILE A 558 -8.72 -12.08 -5.69
N LEU A 559 -7.45 -12.47 -5.51
CA LEU A 559 -6.54 -12.72 -6.63
C LEU A 559 -7.00 -13.94 -7.45
N ASP A 560 -7.54 -14.97 -6.80
CA ASP A 560 -8.13 -16.12 -7.50
C ASP A 560 -9.39 -15.73 -8.31
N GLN A 561 -10.11 -14.69 -7.87
CA GLN A 561 -11.30 -14.17 -8.54
C GLN A 561 -11.00 -13.05 -9.55
N GLY A 562 -9.73 -12.63 -9.70
CA GLY A 562 -9.36 -11.41 -10.43
C GLY A 562 -9.76 -11.40 -11.90
N ALA A 563 -9.59 -12.52 -12.61
CA ALA A 563 -9.99 -12.63 -14.01
C ALA A 563 -11.51 -12.50 -14.19
N GLU A 564 -12.30 -13.06 -13.27
CA GLU A 564 -13.77 -12.94 -13.32
C GLU A 564 -14.24 -11.50 -13.07
N LEU A 565 -13.54 -10.76 -12.21
CA LEU A 565 -13.80 -9.34 -11.96
C LEU A 565 -13.49 -8.46 -13.17
N GLU A 566 -12.36 -8.71 -13.83
CA GLU A 566 -11.98 -8.01 -15.06
C GLU A 566 -12.96 -8.28 -16.20
N ASP A 567 -13.42 -9.53 -16.36
CA ASP A 567 -14.36 -9.93 -17.40
C ASP A 567 -15.76 -9.33 -17.18
N LYS A 568 -16.27 -9.38 -15.94
CA LYS A 568 -17.59 -8.85 -15.60
C LYS A 568 -17.64 -7.32 -15.62
N LYS A 569 -16.52 -6.66 -15.35
CA LYS A 569 -16.41 -5.19 -15.19
C LYS A 569 -17.47 -4.62 -14.25
N ASN A 570 -17.83 -5.36 -13.20
CA ASN A 570 -18.77 -4.89 -12.18
C ASN A 570 -18.08 -3.81 -11.34
N LEU A 571 -18.42 -2.56 -11.64
CA LEU A 571 -17.76 -1.41 -11.06
C LEU A 571 -17.99 -1.33 -9.55
N LEU A 572 -19.12 -1.81 -9.02
CA LEU A 572 -19.36 -1.84 -7.57
C LEU A 572 -18.39 -2.81 -6.86
N GLU A 573 -18.20 -4.00 -7.42
CA GLU A 573 -17.29 -4.99 -6.84
C GLU A 573 -15.84 -4.49 -6.92
N ILE A 574 -15.43 -3.94 -8.07
CA ILE A 574 -14.10 -3.36 -8.27
C ILE A 574 -13.81 -2.28 -7.23
N VAL A 575 -14.67 -1.27 -7.08
CA VAL A 575 -14.42 -0.15 -6.14
C VAL A 575 -14.44 -0.60 -4.68
N LEU A 576 -15.26 -1.59 -4.32
CA LEU A 576 -15.30 -2.16 -2.97
C LEU A 576 -14.06 -3.00 -2.67
N VAL A 577 -13.61 -3.79 -3.63
CA VAL A 577 -12.39 -4.59 -3.51
C VAL A 577 -11.17 -3.70 -3.32
N LEU A 578 -11.00 -2.67 -4.17
CA LEU A 578 -9.93 -1.69 -4.01
C LEU A 578 -9.99 -1.03 -2.63
N HIS A 579 -11.19 -0.65 -2.18
CA HIS A 579 -11.40 -0.07 -0.86
C HIS A 579 -11.04 -1.01 0.30
N ALA A 580 -11.15 -2.33 0.11
CA ALA A 580 -10.88 -3.33 1.13
C ALA A 580 -9.42 -3.79 1.15
N ILE A 581 -8.75 -3.84 -0.02
CA ILE A 581 -7.33 -4.18 -0.14
C ILE A 581 -6.46 -3.01 0.31
N HIS A 582 -6.83 -1.78 -0.07
CA HIS A 582 -6.07 -0.60 0.29
C HIS A 582 -6.51 -0.05 1.65
N PRO A 583 -5.57 0.49 2.43
CA PRO A 583 -5.91 1.31 3.59
C PRO A 583 -6.80 2.49 3.20
N LYS A 584 -7.56 3.05 4.16
CA LYS A 584 -8.59 4.04 3.83
C LYS A 584 -7.95 5.38 3.40
N PRO A 585 -8.58 6.15 2.48
CA PRO A 585 -8.13 7.50 2.10
C PRO A 585 -8.24 8.58 3.20
N HIS A 586 -8.69 8.21 4.39
CA HIS A 586 -8.64 9.08 5.56
C HIS A 586 -7.24 9.10 6.20
N GLU A 587 -6.37 8.23 5.71
CA GLU A 587 -4.93 8.19 5.90
C GLU A 587 -4.25 9.09 4.86
N ILE A 588 -4.57 10.40 4.85
CA ILE A 588 -3.74 11.35 4.10
C ILE A 588 -2.37 11.28 4.74
N ASP A 589 -1.45 10.58 4.08
CA ASP A 589 -0.08 10.39 4.52
C ASP A 589 0.87 11.24 3.68
N ILE A 590 2.11 11.35 4.16
CA ILE A 590 3.09 12.25 3.56
C ILE A 590 3.41 11.81 2.12
N ARG A 591 3.53 10.50 1.86
CA ARG A 591 3.77 9.96 0.52
C ARG A 591 2.65 10.35 -0.45
N TRP A 592 1.40 10.21 -0.02
CA TRP A 592 0.22 10.57 -0.79
C TRP A 592 0.27 12.04 -1.22
N VAL A 593 0.52 12.94 -0.26
CA VAL A 593 0.62 14.38 -0.53
C VAL A 593 1.78 14.70 -1.48
N ASN A 594 2.93 14.05 -1.34
CA ASN A 594 4.05 14.23 -2.26
C ASN A 594 3.69 13.86 -3.71
N LYS A 595 2.98 12.74 -3.93
CA LYS A 595 2.53 12.35 -5.27
C LYS A 595 1.55 13.35 -5.90
N ILE A 596 0.68 13.95 -5.09
CA ILE A 596 -0.20 15.02 -5.57
C ILE A 596 0.62 16.24 -5.97
N PHE A 597 1.63 16.61 -5.19
CA PHE A 597 2.48 17.76 -5.46
C PHE A 597 3.29 17.62 -6.75
N GLU A 598 3.74 16.40 -7.09
CA GLU A 598 4.39 16.09 -8.36
C GLU A 598 3.46 16.33 -9.56
N ASN A 599 2.17 16.00 -9.43
CA ASN A 599 1.21 16.00 -10.54
C ASN A 599 0.40 17.30 -10.69
N GLU A 600 -0.06 17.87 -9.58
CA GLU A 600 -0.98 19.01 -9.55
C GLU A 600 -0.30 20.33 -9.17
N GLY A 601 1.00 20.28 -8.84
CA GLY A 601 1.76 21.43 -8.36
C GLY A 601 1.37 21.86 -6.94
N TYR A 602 2.16 22.77 -6.37
CA TYR A 602 2.01 23.26 -5.00
C TYR A 602 2.67 24.63 -4.84
N GLN A 603 2.39 25.29 -3.72
CA GLN A 603 3.08 26.50 -3.29
C GLN A 603 3.65 26.33 -1.88
N VAL A 604 4.79 26.95 -1.62
CA VAL A 604 5.44 26.92 -0.30
C VAL A 604 5.09 28.21 0.43
N VAL A 605 4.50 28.07 1.61
CA VAL A 605 4.11 29.18 2.48
C VAL A 605 4.79 29.07 3.84
N TYR A 606 4.99 30.21 4.49
CA TYR A 606 5.70 30.25 5.77
C TYR A 606 5.10 31.23 6.77
N THR A 607 5.23 30.92 8.07
CA THR A 607 4.86 31.84 9.16
C THR A 607 5.99 32.82 9.48
N PRO A 608 5.73 33.96 10.16
CA PRO A 608 6.73 34.97 10.44
C PRO A 608 8.02 34.40 11.05
N GLY A 609 9.17 34.80 10.50
CA GLY A 609 10.49 34.33 10.94
C GLY A 609 10.95 33.00 10.34
N LYS A 610 10.15 32.35 9.48
CA LYS A 610 10.48 31.03 8.89
C LYS A 610 10.97 31.07 7.43
N TYR A 611 11.05 32.26 6.81
CA TYR A 611 11.42 32.47 5.40
C TYR A 611 12.59 31.62 4.90
N TYR A 612 13.75 31.68 5.58
CA TYR A 612 14.95 30.96 5.12
C TYR A 612 14.81 29.44 5.15
N THR A 613 14.04 28.91 6.10
CA THR A 613 13.77 27.47 6.15
C THR A 613 12.79 27.08 5.05
N ALA A 614 11.78 27.91 4.80
CA ALA A 614 10.82 27.70 3.72
C ALA A 614 11.46 27.75 2.34
N ARG A 615 12.36 28.72 2.09
CA ARG A 615 13.14 28.77 0.85
C ARG A 615 14.00 27.52 0.66
N PHE A 616 14.57 26.99 1.73
CA PHE A 616 15.32 25.74 1.68
C PHE A 616 14.41 24.54 1.34
N VAL A 617 13.29 24.40 2.05
CA VAL A 617 12.30 23.33 1.81
C VAL A 617 11.80 23.37 0.37
N GLN A 618 11.48 24.57 -0.14
CA GLN A 618 11.11 24.79 -1.53
C GLN A 618 12.18 24.26 -2.49
N SER A 619 13.43 24.71 -2.36
CA SER A 619 14.51 24.25 -3.25
C SER A 619 14.74 22.74 -3.17
N ALA A 620 14.59 22.13 -2.00
CA ALA A 620 14.69 20.68 -1.85
C ALA A 620 13.53 19.94 -2.55
N LEU A 621 12.30 20.44 -2.41
CA LEU A 621 11.14 19.87 -3.09
C LEU A 621 11.22 20.05 -4.61
N GLU A 622 11.69 21.20 -5.09
CA GLU A 622 11.92 21.45 -6.53
C GLU A 622 12.90 20.44 -7.13
N VAL A 623 13.94 20.08 -6.39
CA VAL A 623 14.92 19.07 -6.80
C VAL A 623 14.35 17.65 -6.76
N HIS A 624 13.63 17.29 -5.70
CA HIS A 624 13.22 15.91 -5.47
C HIS A 624 11.88 15.53 -6.10
N LEU A 625 10.96 16.49 -6.28
CA LEU A 625 9.63 16.30 -6.90
C LEU A 625 9.57 16.84 -8.34
N ASN A 626 10.68 17.39 -8.87
CA ASN A 626 10.79 17.93 -10.23
C ASN A 626 9.67 18.94 -10.59
N SER A 627 9.26 19.77 -9.63
CA SER A 627 8.12 20.69 -9.76
C SER A 627 8.45 22.03 -9.10
N THR A 628 8.23 23.14 -9.82
CA THR A 628 8.50 24.50 -9.33
C THR A 628 7.34 25.01 -8.49
N ALA A 629 7.66 25.69 -7.39
CA ALA A 629 6.64 26.16 -6.45
C ALA A 629 6.84 27.64 -6.13
N PRO A 630 5.79 28.48 -6.10
CA PRO A 630 5.88 29.83 -5.55
C PRO A 630 6.25 29.81 -4.07
N LEU A 631 6.90 30.87 -3.58
CA LEU A 631 7.19 31.08 -2.16
C LEU A 631 6.57 32.39 -1.67
N SER A 632 5.74 32.33 -0.63
CA SER A 632 5.06 33.50 -0.06
C SER A 632 4.85 33.38 1.45
N GLU A 633 4.64 34.51 2.13
CA GLU A 633 4.24 34.50 3.54
C GLU A 633 2.78 34.03 3.66
N PHE A 634 2.51 33.17 4.65
CA PHE A 634 1.19 32.59 4.86
C PHE A 634 0.18 33.66 5.29
N LYS A 635 -0.97 33.72 4.62
CA LYS A 635 -2.11 34.59 4.97
C LYS A 635 -3.34 33.78 5.29
N THR A 636 -3.77 32.98 4.34
CA THR A 636 -4.89 32.04 4.43
C THR A 636 -4.67 30.93 3.43
N PHE A 637 -5.35 29.80 3.62
CA PHE A 637 -5.48 28.81 2.56
C PHE A 637 -6.51 29.27 1.53
N GLU A 638 -6.27 28.91 0.27
CA GLU A 638 -7.16 29.09 -0.87
C GLU A 638 -7.26 27.75 -1.62
N ASN A 639 -7.96 27.68 -2.75
CA ASN A 639 -8.09 26.47 -3.58
C ASN A 639 -6.78 26.10 -4.31
N SER A 640 -5.78 25.64 -3.55
CA SER A 640 -4.45 25.23 -4.02
C SER A 640 -3.79 24.25 -3.05
N ASN A 641 -2.71 23.62 -3.47
CA ASN A 641 -1.89 22.71 -2.66
C ASN A 641 -0.77 23.49 -1.97
N TYR A 642 -0.53 23.24 -0.68
CA TYR A 642 0.42 24.02 0.11
C TYR A 642 1.42 23.15 0.88
N VAL A 643 2.69 23.57 0.86
CA VAL A 643 3.68 23.18 1.85
C VAL A 643 3.79 24.30 2.86
N VAL A 644 3.52 24.03 4.14
CA VAL A 644 3.44 25.03 5.20
C VAL A 644 4.62 24.88 6.14
N VAL A 645 5.51 25.88 6.18
CA VAL A 645 6.67 25.88 7.08
C VAL A 645 6.40 26.79 8.28
N GLY A 646 6.35 26.21 9.47
CA GLY A 646 5.91 26.92 10.68
C GLY A 646 6.50 26.40 11.98
N SER A 647 5.98 26.92 13.09
CA SER A 647 6.25 26.44 14.45
C SER A 647 5.20 25.41 14.88
N LEU A 648 5.53 24.56 15.86
CA LEU A 648 4.64 23.47 16.32
C LEU A 648 3.23 23.93 16.75
N ASN A 649 3.10 25.16 17.26
CA ASN A 649 1.84 25.70 17.78
C ASN A 649 1.14 26.67 16.79
N ASP A 650 1.68 26.88 15.60
CA ASP A 650 1.11 27.84 14.63
C ASP A 650 -0.22 27.34 14.05
N PHE A 651 -0.42 26.01 14.02
CA PHE A 651 -1.58 25.37 13.41
C PHE A 651 -2.18 24.30 14.31
N ASN A 652 -3.50 24.23 14.38
CA ASN A 652 -4.20 23.08 14.95
C ASN A 652 -4.37 22.01 13.87
N LEU A 653 -3.44 21.04 13.81
CA LEU A 653 -3.41 20.01 12.77
C LEU A 653 -4.66 19.13 12.76
N SER A 654 -5.37 18.98 13.88
CA SER A 654 -6.60 18.19 13.94
C SER A 654 -7.73 18.75 13.05
N ARG A 655 -7.64 20.04 12.66
CA ARG A 655 -8.57 20.67 11.71
C ARG A 655 -8.33 20.23 10.27
N TYR A 656 -7.11 19.84 9.95
CA TYR A 656 -6.66 19.51 8.59
C TYR A 656 -6.41 18.02 8.40
N ASN A 657 -6.19 17.30 9.51
CA ASN A 657 -6.11 15.85 9.55
C ASN A 657 -6.75 15.34 10.85
N PRO A 658 -7.98 14.80 10.82
CA PRO A 658 -8.74 14.43 12.02
C PRO A 658 -8.13 13.24 12.79
N TYR A 659 -7.12 12.57 12.23
CA TYR A 659 -6.38 11.48 12.88
C TYR A 659 -5.16 11.96 13.64
N LEU A 660 -4.83 13.26 13.56
CA LEU A 660 -3.71 13.84 14.29
C LEU A 660 -4.24 14.68 15.46
N SER A 661 -3.95 14.22 16.67
CA SER A 661 -4.04 15.00 17.90
C SER A 661 -2.63 15.37 18.32
N ILE A 662 -2.36 16.68 18.44
CA ILE A 662 -1.06 17.20 18.84
C ILE A 662 -1.23 18.14 20.01
N GLU A 663 -0.50 17.87 21.08
CA GLU A 663 -0.49 18.69 22.28
C GLU A 663 0.96 18.93 22.72
N VAL A 664 1.31 20.20 22.95
CA VAL A 664 2.58 20.58 23.56
C VAL A 664 2.33 20.89 25.02
N SER A 665 2.91 20.10 25.92
CA SER A 665 2.74 20.24 27.37
C SER A 665 4.09 20.24 28.07
N GLY A 666 4.52 21.41 28.58
CA GLY A 666 5.82 21.56 29.22
C GLY A 666 6.98 21.23 28.27
N ASN A 667 7.74 20.18 28.60
CA ASN A 667 8.92 19.72 27.84
C ASN A 667 8.65 18.47 26.99
N VAL A 668 7.38 18.14 26.74
CA VAL A 668 7.00 17.00 25.91
C VAL A 668 6.04 17.41 24.80
N LEU A 669 6.17 16.70 23.68
CA LEU A 669 5.25 16.73 22.56
C LEU A 669 4.43 15.44 22.60
N VAL A 670 3.11 15.55 22.67
CA VAL A 670 2.20 14.40 22.60
C VAL A 670 1.57 14.38 21.23
N VAL A 671 1.73 13.28 20.49
CA VAL A 671 1.06 13.06 19.20
C VAL A 671 0.29 11.75 19.26
N ASN A 672 -1.03 11.79 19.06
CA ASN A 672 -1.92 10.63 19.17
C ASN A 672 -1.76 9.83 20.48
N GLY A 673 -1.47 10.54 21.59
CA GLY A 673 -1.23 9.93 22.90
C GLY A 673 0.18 9.35 23.11
N VAL A 674 1.05 9.37 22.09
CA VAL A 674 2.46 8.98 22.21
C VAL A 674 3.30 10.19 22.61
N ILE A 675 4.21 10.00 23.56
CA ILE A 675 5.03 11.07 24.15
C ILE A 675 6.40 11.11 23.50
N TYR A 676 6.79 12.28 22.99
CA TYR A 676 8.07 12.56 22.36
C TYR A 676 8.82 13.66 23.11
N PRO A 677 10.17 13.65 23.09
CA PRO A 677 10.97 14.70 23.69
C PRO A 677 10.81 16.01 22.90
N LEU A 678 10.51 17.11 23.60
CA LEU A 678 10.47 18.45 23.01
C LEU A 678 11.83 19.13 23.15
N GLN A 679 12.70 18.87 22.19
CA GLN A 679 14.01 19.49 22.03
C GLN A 679 13.92 20.69 21.07
N ASP A 680 15.00 21.46 20.94
CA ASP A 680 15.03 22.62 20.03
C ASP A 680 14.86 22.20 18.57
N GLU A 681 15.37 21.03 18.17
CA GLU A 681 15.28 20.45 16.83
C GLU A 681 14.03 19.61 16.57
N THR A 682 13.16 19.40 17.57
CA THR A 682 11.97 18.56 17.41
C THR A 682 11.11 19.08 16.26
N THR A 683 10.80 18.20 15.32
CA THR A 683 10.12 18.50 14.05
C THR A 683 8.96 17.53 13.84
N ILE A 684 7.86 18.02 13.31
CA ILE A 684 6.73 17.24 12.82
C ILE A 684 6.55 17.55 11.35
N ILE A 685 6.55 16.50 10.52
CA ILE A 685 6.06 16.58 9.15
C ILE A 685 4.72 15.89 9.13
N ALA A 686 3.67 16.56 8.66
CA ALA A 686 2.32 16.03 8.72
C ALA A 686 1.55 16.35 7.45
N ALA A 687 0.82 15.36 6.96
CA ALA A 687 -0.08 15.51 5.85
C ALA A 687 -1.46 15.99 6.32
N GLY A 688 -2.14 16.76 5.49
CA GLY A 688 -3.48 17.27 5.76
C GLY A 688 -4.22 17.72 4.51
N LYS A 689 -5.44 18.21 4.70
CA LYS A 689 -6.30 18.71 3.63
C LYS A 689 -7.10 19.92 4.08
N HIS A 690 -7.34 20.84 3.16
CA HIS A 690 -8.22 21.98 3.35
C HIS A 690 -9.03 22.24 2.09
N GLU A 691 -10.36 22.18 2.21
CA GLU A 691 -11.27 22.25 1.07
C GLU A 691 -10.86 21.22 -0.02
N ASN A 692 -10.50 21.69 -1.21
CA ASN A 692 -10.03 20.86 -2.32
C ASN A 692 -8.50 20.72 -2.39
N GLY A 693 -7.75 21.43 -1.55
CA GLY A 693 -6.28 21.46 -1.55
C GLY A 693 -5.64 20.52 -0.53
N TYR A 694 -4.49 19.96 -0.89
CA TYR A 694 -3.68 19.11 -0.02
C TYR A 694 -2.55 19.89 0.65
N LEU A 695 -2.25 19.53 1.89
CA LEU A 695 -1.33 20.25 2.75
C LEU A 695 -0.20 19.34 3.24
N LEU A 696 1.03 19.85 3.21
CA LEU A 696 2.18 19.26 3.91
C LEU A 696 2.69 20.26 4.93
N PHE A 697 2.43 20.00 6.20
CA PHE A 697 2.96 20.78 7.31
C PHE A 697 4.38 20.35 7.63
N VAL A 698 5.29 21.32 7.72
CA VAL A 698 6.68 21.16 8.15
C VAL A 698 6.88 22.08 9.35
N LEU A 699 6.58 21.54 10.54
CA LEU A 699 6.57 22.30 11.79
C LEU A 699 7.76 21.91 12.65
N TYR A 700 8.45 22.89 13.22
CA TYR A 700 9.59 22.62 14.10
C TYR A 700 9.58 23.56 15.31
N ASN A 701 10.27 23.18 16.39
CA ASN A 701 10.30 23.96 17.62
C ASN A 701 11.12 25.25 17.47
N LYS A 702 12.45 25.21 17.67
CA LYS A 702 13.33 26.40 17.58
C LYS A 702 14.33 26.31 16.43
N SER A 703 14.87 25.12 16.18
CA SER A 703 15.94 24.86 15.21
C SER A 703 15.40 24.05 14.02
N SER A 704 15.70 24.50 12.80
CA SER A 704 15.32 23.80 11.56
C SER A 704 16.34 22.75 11.11
N LYS A 705 17.26 22.34 11.99
CA LYS A 705 18.31 21.36 11.65
C LYS A 705 17.72 20.03 11.13
N ALA A 706 16.75 19.46 11.85
CA ALA A 706 16.11 18.22 11.43
C ALA A 706 15.37 18.38 10.09
N VAL A 707 14.68 19.51 9.87
CA VAL A 707 14.05 19.85 8.57
C VAL A 707 15.09 19.82 7.45
N ARG A 708 16.27 20.42 7.66
CA ARG A 708 17.31 20.45 6.64
C ARG A 708 17.84 19.06 6.31
N ASP A 709 18.07 18.22 7.31
CA ASP A 709 18.58 16.86 7.12
C ASP A 709 17.57 15.97 6.37
N ILE A 710 16.27 16.08 6.70
CA ILE A 710 15.20 15.31 6.04
C ILE A 710 15.04 15.73 4.57
N PHE A 711 14.93 17.03 4.31
CA PHE A 711 14.63 17.51 2.96
C PHE A 711 15.85 17.45 2.03
N SER A 712 17.08 17.68 2.53
CA SER A 712 18.31 17.50 1.73
C SER A 712 18.58 16.06 1.33
N SER A 713 18.12 15.10 2.14
CA SER A 713 18.32 13.69 1.85
C SER A 713 17.28 13.13 0.88
N GLY A 714 16.15 13.81 0.68
CA GLY A 714 15.03 13.30 -0.12
C GLY A 714 14.23 12.19 0.59
N MET A 715 14.58 11.84 1.83
CA MET A 715 13.97 10.70 2.54
C MET A 715 12.46 10.89 2.81
N PHE A 716 11.97 12.14 2.81
CA PHE A 716 10.56 12.46 3.00
C PHE A 716 9.64 11.82 1.93
N LYS A 717 10.18 11.49 0.74
CA LYS A 717 9.46 10.77 -0.31
C LYS A 717 8.96 9.40 0.16
N TYR A 718 9.68 8.78 1.09
CA TYR A 718 9.40 7.42 1.58
C TYR A 718 8.57 7.40 2.87
N PHE A 719 8.08 8.54 3.35
CA PHE A 719 7.30 8.62 4.60
C PHE A 719 5.86 8.15 4.40
N ARG A 720 5.55 6.98 4.98
CA ARG A 720 4.24 6.31 4.87
C ARG A 720 3.44 6.42 6.17
N ALA A 721 3.24 7.66 6.60
CA ALA A 721 2.52 7.97 7.82
C ALA A 721 1.79 9.31 7.70
N PRO A 722 0.61 9.47 8.31
CA PRO A 722 -0.08 10.75 8.46
C PRO A 722 0.82 11.85 9.04
N ALA A 723 1.68 11.48 9.99
CA ALA A 723 2.74 12.34 10.48
C ALA A 723 4.01 11.57 10.82
N VAL A 724 5.13 12.26 10.74
CA VAL A 724 6.44 11.78 11.20
C VAL A 724 6.97 12.77 12.21
N VAL A 725 7.24 12.29 13.43
CA VAL A 725 7.88 13.08 14.48
C VAL A 725 9.36 12.77 14.47
N VAL A 726 10.21 13.79 14.47
CA VAL A 726 11.66 13.67 14.34
C VAL A 726 12.36 14.44 15.46
N TRP A 727 13.38 13.83 16.05
CA TRP A 727 14.18 14.41 17.12
C TRP A 727 15.63 13.90 17.04
N TYR A 728 16.51 14.47 17.87
CA TYR A 728 17.88 13.98 18.00
C TYR A 728 18.04 13.17 19.28
N GLU A 729 18.51 11.93 19.15
CA GLU A 729 18.93 11.12 20.28
C GLU A 729 20.36 11.54 20.70
N PRO A 730 20.56 12.02 21.94
CA PRO A 730 21.89 12.36 22.44
C PRO A 730 22.78 11.12 22.42
N SER A 731 24.03 11.28 22.04
CA SER A 731 24.97 10.18 22.18
C SER A 731 25.44 10.04 23.63
N ASN A 732 25.62 8.79 24.06
CA ASN A 732 26.25 8.45 25.33
C ASN A 732 27.73 8.88 25.40
N PHE A 733 28.34 9.25 24.27
CA PHE A 733 29.72 9.72 24.19
C PHE A 733 29.79 11.20 23.78
N PRO A 734 30.51 12.07 24.53
CA PRO A 734 30.55 13.52 24.29
C PRO A 734 31.05 13.95 22.90
N TRP A 735 31.83 13.11 22.24
CA TRP A 735 32.53 13.42 20.97
C TRP A 735 31.77 12.97 19.73
N SER A 736 30.67 12.24 19.90
CA SER A 736 29.88 11.70 18.79
C SER A 736 28.66 12.56 18.53
N MET A 737 28.40 12.84 17.25
CA MET A 737 27.25 13.60 16.82
C MET A 737 25.95 12.92 17.27
N PRO A 738 24.95 13.70 17.74
CA PRO A 738 23.65 13.15 18.07
C PRO A 738 22.99 12.54 16.83
N LYS A 739 22.28 11.43 17.02
CA LYS A 739 21.67 10.66 15.92
C LYS A 739 20.26 11.19 15.63
N LEU A 740 19.98 11.48 14.37
CA LEU A 740 18.62 11.82 13.92
C LEU A 740 17.73 10.57 14.01
N ARG A 741 16.67 10.66 14.79
CA ARG A 741 15.63 9.64 15.01
C ARG A 741 14.27 10.16 14.56
N GLY A 742 13.40 9.26 14.17
CA GLY A 742 12.01 9.61 13.89
C GLY A 742 11.09 8.44 14.04
N ASP A 743 9.81 8.75 14.19
CA ASP A 743 8.74 7.77 14.35
C ASP A 743 7.57 8.08 13.42
N PHE A 744 6.97 7.02 12.88
CA PHE A 744 5.81 7.09 11.99
C PHE A 744 4.55 7.04 12.85
N VAL A 745 3.85 8.16 12.94
CA VAL A 745 2.60 8.28 13.67
C VAL A 745 1.49 7.68 12.82
N ARG A 746 0.88 6.60 13.29
CA ARG A 746 -0.22 5.90 12.62
C ARG A 746 -1.57 6.23 13.24
#